data_AF-A0A2V9YPW6-F1
#
_entry.id   AF-A0A2V9YPW6-F1
#
_cell.length_a   1.000
_cell.length_b   1.000
_cell.length_c   1.000
_cell.angle_alpha   90.00
_cell.angle_beta   90.00
_cell.angle_gamma   90.00
#
_symmetry.space_group_name_H-M   'P 1'
#
loop_
_entity.id
_entity.type
_entity.pdbx_description
1 polymer ?
#
loop_
_entity_poly.entity_id
_entity_poly.type
_entity_poly.pdbx_seq_one_letter_code
_entity_poly.pdbx_strand_id
1 'polypeptide(L)'
;MDLSNGETSELTFAAFYADCEHAIKPITQGSRVCLTYNLLQRGTGKKNKPITAPLYDSEADRAEEILEQTFQKSGAPAKLAWLLEHHYSPAGLSFSGLKGRDAALAKVVRHAARRAGCALHLGIVHIEESGAAEPYFDMDYGCAPTRGRYYDDEDNDDDMVEDAEGGDDEFEVVEVFDSSRHIDQWIDTNDQAVEFGSLPIEEGEILPAAGLDGEVPDQQRLTEASGNEGASFERSYHRAALVIWPQDRFVDVLLQAGPAAALPYFKDRVKALNSLPAPAADRRTVHSIAERIIAVWEATRNGDYRRRDKESDRSDMIALLGQLADAPLLERFIAGVVTREYDGSENQAMATNVRGLVGPIRAGQLLSHLAIENMRFFPTACVNLLWRLTRELGLESTADWIAASREIGAAIVRALPDLKQRKPDRPDRDWWRIQKAKPVDDTTVANLLETLATLNASTLRDAACKSMTANPKVFNPATLIVPVLQLLRERNGDAVLSDKEFQRLWAHSAEFLLARSEQPPQSPKDWRQDVKIVCRCDDCRELQAFALDPATQTHRFRVRKERRQHLHQQIDHHRLDMTQLTERTGSPQTLVCSKTRATYERQCRQYNEDLASMAALHPLLGETEGEVQRLRARMDAARQRCAPGLIAGDRRQRRSNFCGEKTIIGFEGEGLPLDFCCIRQAENRDCREDMLLPAVNSLWLACAAYTRMRDDDVERRKGN
;
A
#
# COMPACT_ATOMS: atom_id res chain seq x y z
N MET A 1 -41.09 26.43 35.88
CA MET A 1 -42.34 26.05 36.56
C MET A 1 -42.51 26.99 37.74
N ASP A 2 -43.66 27.66 37.85
CA ASP A 2 -43.98 28.54 38.98
C ASP A 2 -44.87 27.76 39.96
N LEU A 3 -44.47 27.73 41.22
CA LEU A 3 -45.15 27.01 42.31
C LEU A 3 -45.52 27.98 43.46
N SER A 4 -45.63 29.27 43.14
CA SER A 4 -46.05 30.28 44.11
C SER A 4 -47.55 30.15 44.41
N ASN A 5 -47.88 30.12 45.71
CA ASN A 5 -49.25 30.03 46.18
C ASN A 5 -49.58 31.32 46.95
N GLY A 6 -50.78 31.86 46.71
CA GLY A 6 -51.26 33.06 47.39
C GLY A 6 -51.71 32.80 48.83
N GLU A 7 -52.03 31.54 49.17
CA GLU A 7 -52.56 31.14 50.46
C GLU A 7 -51.72 29.97 51.04
N THR A 8 -51.41 30.01 52.34
CA THR A 8 -50.54 29.01 53.01
C THR A 8 -51.16 27.61 53.11
N SER A 9 -52.45 27.49 52.78
CA SER A 9 -53.25 26.26 52.84
C SER A 9 -53.15 25.42 51.56
N GLU A 10 -52.72 26.03 50.45
CA GLU A 10 -52.66 25.37 49.15
C GLU A 10 -51.31 24.68 48.97
N LEU A 11 -51.34 23.42 48.54
CA LEU A 11 -50.16 22.61 48.24
C LEU A 11 -50.03 22.44 46.73
N THR A 12 -48.98 23.00 46.15
CA THR A 12 -48.64 22.81 44.74
C THR A 12 -47.44 21.90 44.65
N PHE A 13 -47.53 20.86 43.82
CA PHE A 13 -46.47 19.87 43.65
C PHE A 13 -45.99 19.82 42.21
N ALA A 14 -44.72 19.49 42.05
CA ALA A 14 -44.10 19.18 40.79
C ALA A 14 -43.45 17.81 40.91
N ALA A 15 -43.63 16.95 39.90
CA ALA A 15 -42.96 15.66 39.80
C ALA A 15 -42.19 15.62 38.48
N PHE A 16 -40.92 15.26 38.57
CA PHE A 16 -40.01 15.10 37.44
C PHE A 16 -39.08 13.92 37.70
N TYR A 17 -38.47 13.38 36.65
CA TYR A 17 -37.53 12.28 36.81
C TYR A 17 -36.24 12.77 37.48
N ALA A 18 -35.63 11.94 38.32
CA ALA A 18 -34.48 12.33 39.14
C ALA A 18 -33.22 12.68 38.31
N ASP A 19 -33.18 12.29 37.04
CA ASP A 19 -32.13 12.58 36.07
C ASP A 19 -32.36 13.91 35.31
N CYS A 20 -33.45 14.62 35.56
CA CYS A 20 -33.68 15.93 34.97
C CYS A 20 -32.80 17.01 35.63
N GLU A 21 -32.05 17.74 34.81
CA GLU A 21 -31.37 18.95 35.25
C GLU A 21 -32.39 19.99 35.70
N HIS A 22 -32.20 20.50 36.92
CA HIS A 22 -33.06 21.54 37.49
C HIS A 22 -32.24 22.46 38.38
N ALA A 23 -32.56 23.75 38.33
CA ALA A 23 -31.96 24.77 39.17
C ALA A 23 -33.05 25.61 39.84
N ILE A 24 -32.86 25.91 41.12
CA ILE A 24 -33.75 26.78 41.88
C ILE A 24 -33.14 28.18 41.86
N LYS A 25 -33.84 29.14 41.26
CA LYS A 25 -33.40 30.54 41.25
C LYS A 25 -33.42 31.12 42.67
N PRO A 26 -32.50 32.05 43.00
CA PRO A 26 -32.49 32.74 44.30
C PRO A 26 -33.83 33.41 44.60
N ILE A 27 -34.30 33.28 45.84
CA ILE A 27 -35.55 33.90 46.29
C ILE A 27 -35.29 35.37 46.58
N THR A 28 -35.94 36.27 45.84
CA THR A 28 -35.76 37.71 45.97
C THR A 28 -36.62 38.32 47.07
N GLN A 29 -37.79 37.73 47.39
CA GLN A 29 -38.67 38.11 48.49
C GLN A 29 -39.46 36.88 49.02
N GLY A 30 -39.70 36.81 50.34
CA GLY A 30 -40.48 35.73 50.97
C GLY A 30 -39.64 34.53 51.46
N SER A 31 -40.29 33.38 51.66
CA SER A 31 -39.64 32.13 52.08
C SER A 31 -40.22 30.94 51.33
N ARG A 32 -39.35 30.06 50.81
CA ARG A 32 -39.76 28.81 50.13
C ARG A 32 -39.62 27.64 51.09
N VAL A 33 -40.76 27.11 51.53
CA VAL A 33 -40.81 25.86 52.28
C VAL A 33 -41.30 24.77 51.32
N CYS A 34 -40.47 23.77 51.05
CA CYS A 34 -40.82 22.66 50.16
C CYS A 34 -40.51 21.31 50.81
N LEU A 35 -41.34 20.32 50.53
CA LEU A 35 -41.07 18.92 50.84
C LEU A 35 -40.56 18.23 49.57
N THR A 36 -39.31 17.79 49.56
CA THR A 36 -38.70 17.06 48.44
C THR A 36 -38.46 15.61 48.83
N TYR A 37 -38.95 14.68 48.02
CA TYR A 37 -38.74 13.25 48.21
C TYR A 37 -38.53 12.54 46.88
N ASN A 38 -37.66 11.54 46.88
CA ASN A 38 -37.46 10.68 45.72
C ASN A 38 -38.49 9.54 45.76
N LEU A 39 -39.38 9.51 44.77
CA LEU A 39 -40.36 8.43 44.61
C LEU A 39 -39.72 7.24 43.88
N LEU A 40 -39.59 6.11 44.57
CA LEU A 40 -39.10 4.86 44.01
C LEU A 40 -40.31 3.99 43.60
N GLN A 41 -40.52 3.79 42.30
CA GLN A 41 -41.57 2.89 41.82
C GLN A 41 -41.15 1.42 42.06
N ARG A 42 -41.80 0.73 43.00
CA ARG A 42 -41.63 -0.72 43.20
C ARG A 42 -42.42 -1.47 42.11
N GLY A 43 -41.73 -2.28 41.32
CA GLY A 43 -42.36 -3.13 40.31
C GLY A 43 -43.21 -4.23 40.95
N THR A 44 -44.51 -4.02 41.08
CA THR A 44 -45.44 -5.05 41.56
C THR A 44 -46.46 -5.41 40.48
N GLY A 45 -46.27 -6.59 39.87
CA GLY A 45 -47.31 -7.34 39.17
C GLY A 45 -47.46 -7.09 37.67
N LYS A 46 -47.69 -8.18 36.92
CA LYS A 46 -47.85 -8.29 35.45
C LYS A 46 -48.94 -7.40 34.78
N LYS A 47 -49.55 -6.44 35.49
CA LYS A 47 -50.61 -5.57 34.96
C LYS A 47 -50.35 -4.06 35.06
N ASN A 48 -49.28 -3.60 35.71
CA ASN A 48 -48.88 -2.20 35.63
C ASN A 48 -47.67 -2.07 34.70
N LYS A 49 -47.90 -1.54 33.48
CA LYS A 49 -46.79 -1.08 32.65
C LYS A 49 -45.98 -0.08 33.49
N PRO A 50 -44.64 -0.22 33.59
CA PRO A 50 -43.81 0.81 34.22
C PRO A 50 -44.12 2.15 33.56
N ILE A 51 -44.13 3.25 34.33
CA ILE A 51 -44.24 4.58 33.74
C ILE A 51 -42.93 4.78 32.98
N THR A 52 -42.94 4.55 31.68
CA THR A 52 -41.81 4.78 30.80
C THR A 52 -41.65 6.27 30.56
N ALA A 53 -40.40 6.73 30.41
CA ALA A 53 -40.03 8.08 29.98
C ALA A 53 -40.95 8.57 28.84
N PRO A 54 -41.23 9.89 28.73
CA PRO A 54 -42.19 10.45 27.78
C PRO A 54 -42.03 9.78 26.41
N LEU A 55 -43.16 9.29 25.89
CA LEU A 55 -43.25 8.79 24.53
C LEU A 55 -42.91 9.96 23.62
N TYR A 56 -41.67 10.03 23.15
CA TYR A 56 -41.24 10.98 22.13
C TYR A 56 -41.88 10.68 20.76
N ASP A 57 -43.05 10.03 20.74
CA ASP A 57 -43.74 9.62 19.51
C ASP A 57 -44.16 10.86 18.72
N SER A 58 -44.66 11.90 19.39
CA SER A 58 -45.01 13.18 18.74
C SER A 58 -43.81 13.94 18.19
N GLU A 59 -42.68 13.89 18.89
CA GLU A 59 -41.42 14.50 18.49
C GLU A 59 -40.79 13.70 17.35
N ALA A 60 -40.92 12.38 17.38
CA ALA A 60 -40.46 11.49 16.32
C ALA A 60 -41.33 11.60 15.05
N ASP A 61 -42.65 11.79 15.18
CA ASP A 61 -43.56 12.11 14.07
C ASP A 61 -43.14 13.41 13.38
N ARG A 62 -42.88 14.47 14.16
CA ARG A 62 -42.40 15.75 13.62
C ARG A 62 -41.01 15.61 12.98
N ALA A 63 -40.11 14.87 13.61
CA ALA A 63 -38.77 14.64 13.08
C ALA A 63 -38.81 13.83 11.78
N GLU A 64 -39.71 12.85 11.66
CA GLU A 64 -39.95 12.10 10.41
C GLU A 64 -40.37 13.06 9.29
N GLU A 65 -41.38 13.91 9.53
CA GLU A 65 -41.86 14.87 8.55
C GLU A 65 -40.75 15.84 8.11
N ILE A 66 -39.92 16.31 9.05
CA ILE A 66 -38.78 17.18 8.74
C ILE A 66 -37.74 16.45 7.89
N LEU A 67 -37.40 15.20 8.22
CA LEU A 67 -36.43 14.42 7.45
C LEU A 67 -36.92 14.19 6.01
N GLU A 68 -38.19 13.80 5.85
CA GLU A 68 -38.79 13.60 4.53
C GLU A 68 -38.78 14.90 3.71
N GLN A 69 -39.24 16.01 4.28
CA GLN A 69 -39.24 17.31 3.61
C GLN A 69 -37.83 17.78 3.26
N THR A 70 -36.84 17.49 4.11
CA THR A 70 -35.46 17.91 3.89
C THR A 70 -34.83 17.17 2.72
N PHE A 71 -34.99 15.84 2.66
CA PHE A 71 -34.41 15.03 1.59
C PHE A 71 -35.16 15.10 0.25
N GLN A 72 -36.44 15.52 0.25
CA GLN A 72 -37.24 15.75 -0.97
C GLN A 72 -36.94 17.08 -1.68
N LYS A 73 -36.31 18.06 -1.01
CA LYS A 73 -35.99 19.37 -1.61
C LYS A 73 -34.96 19.22 -2.74
N SER A 74 -35.13 20.04 -3.79
CA SER A 74 -34.13 20.15 -4.86
C SER A 74 -32.84 20.75 -4.29
N GLY A 75 -31.71 20.05 -4.47
CA GLY A 75 -30.43 20.44 -3.86
C GLY A 75 -30.25 19.99 -2.41
N ALA A 76 -31.06 19.05 -1.92
CA ALA A 76 -30.89 18.48 -0.58
C ALA A 76 -29.49 17.84 -0.41
N PRO A 77 -28.89 17.95 0.79
CA PRO A 77 -27.62 17.30 1.09
C PRO A 77 -27.69 15.79 0.90
N ALA A 78 -26.54 15.16 0.62
CA ALA A 78 -26.49 13.72 0.42
C ALA A 78 -26.66 12.98 1.75
N LYS A 79 -26.10 13.56 2.83
CA LYS A 79 -26.16 13.08 4.21
C LYS A 79 -26.21 14.26 5.18
N LEU A 80 -26.73 14.01 6.38
CA LEU A 80 -26.77 14.96 7.48
C LEU A 80 -25.97 14.40 8.64
N ALA A 81 -25.00 15.15 9.16
CA ALA A 81 -24.20 14.81 10.33
C ALA A 81 -24.58 15.73 11.50
N TRP A 82 -25.28 15.17 12.48
CA TRP A 82 -25.68 15.89 13.70
C TRP A 82 -24.62 15.71 14.79
N LEU A 83 -23.85 16.76 15.08
CA LEU A 83 -22.82 16.78 16.12
C LEU A 83 -23.45 16.60 17.52
N LEU A 84 -22.89 15.67 18.29
CA LEU A 84 -23.28 15.39 19.66
C LEU A 84 -22.60 16.36 20.62
N GLU A 85 -23.26 16.68 21.74
CA GLU A 85 -22.76 17.68 22.69
C GLU A 85 -21.63 17.12 23.58
N HIS A 86 -21.65 15.83 23.92
CA HIS A 86 -20.59 15.25 24.74
C HIS A 86 -19.39 14.82 23.88
N HIS A 87 -18.19 15.03 24.42
CA HIS A 87 -16.95 14.47 23.87
C HIS A 87 -16.90 12.97 24.14
N TYR A 88 -17.06 12.17 23.10
CA TYR A 88 -16.88 10.71 23.14
C TYR A 88 -15.54 10.34 22.52
N SER A 89 -14.79 9.46 23.19
CA SER A 89 -13.60 8.85 22.60
C SER A 89 -14.00 7.80 21.55
N PRO A 90 -13.21 7.64 20.47
CA PRO A 90 -13.26 6.51 19.54
C PRO A 90 -13.63 5.14 20.13
N ALA A 91 -12.94 4.76 21.22
CA ALA A 91 -13.05 3.43 21.83
C ALA A 91 -14.34 3.21 22.66
N GLY A 92 -15.10 4.26 22.93
CA GLY A 92 -16.29 4.23 23.81
C GLY A 92 -17.58 4.67 23.12
N LEU A 93 -17.55 4.94 21.82
CA LEU A 93 -18.74 5.33 21.05
C LEU A 93 -19.66 4.12 20.88
N SER A 94 -20.91 4.22 21.33
CA SER A 94 -21.97 3.25 21.03
C SER A 94 -23.33 3.90 21.31
N PHE A 95 -24.39 3.44 20.65
CA PHE A 95 -25.77 3.90 20.94
C PHE A 95 -26.19 3.59 22.37
N SER A 96 -25.69 2.48 22.94
CA SER A 96 -25.91 2.12 24.35
C SER A 96 -25.11 2.98 25.34
N GLY A 97 -23.98 3.55 24.91
CA GLY A 97 -23.06 4.34 25.72
C GLY A 97 -23.32 5.86 25.70
N LEU A 98 -24.23 6.35 24.86
CA LEU A 98 -24.60 7.76 24.81
C LEU A 98 -25.19 8.25 26.15
N LYS A 99 -24.84 9.47 26.54
CA LYS A 99 -25.22 10.07 27.83
C LYS A 99 -26.17 11.26 27.64
N GLY A 100 -27.00 11.49 28.66
CA GLY A 100 -27.83 12.69 28.78
C GLY A 100 -28.67 13.00 27.54
N ARG A 101 -28.53 14.23 27.03
CA ARG A 101 -29.28 14.76 25.88
C ARG A 101 -29.03 13.96 24.59
N ASP A 102 -27.81 13.50 24.37
CA ASP A 102 -27.44 12.71 23.17
C ASP A 102 -28.19 11.38 23.12
N ALA A 103 -28.38 10.74 24.28
CA ALA A 103 -29.14 9.49 24.39
C ALA A 103 -30.63 9.69 24.08
N ALA A 104 -31.20 10.83 24.46
CA ALA A 104 -32.57 11.19 24.12
C ALA A 104 -32.69 11.50 22.61
N LEU A 105 -31.78 12.32 22.07
CA LEU A 105 -31.71 12.66 20.64
C LEU A 105 -31.62 11.40 19.77
N ALA A 106 -30.65 10.51 20.06
CA ALA A 106 -30.47 9.28 19.31
C ALA A 106 -31.70 8.38 19.34
N LYS A 107 -32.46 8.35 20.45
CA LYS A 107 -33.73 7.58 20.53
C LYS A 107 -34.80 8.15 19.59
N VAL A 108 -34.99 9.47 19.58
CA VAL A 108 -35.98 10.14 18.71
C VAL A 108 -35.61 9.97 17.25
N VAL A 109 -34.36 10.30 16.90
CA VAL A 109 -33.85 10.22 15.54
C VAL A 109 -33.89 8.78 15.02
N ARG A 110 -33.55 7.78 15.84
CA ARG A 110 -33.64 6.37 15.44
C ARG A 110 -35.08 5.93 15.15
N HIS A 111 -36.07 6.46 15.87
CA HIS A 111 -37.48 6.17 15.58
C HIS A 111 -37.92 6.86 14.29
N ALA A 112 -37.61 8.14 14.13
CA ALA A 112 -37.94 8.93 12.94
C ALA A 112 -37.28 8.38 11.66
N ALA A 113 -35.98 8.08 11.71
CA ALA A 113 -35.22 7.55 10.57
C ALA A 113 -35.77 6.20 10.09
N ARG A 114 -36.18 5.32 11.00
CA ARG A 114 -36.79 4.03 10.65
C ARG A 114 -38.10 4.17 9.89
N ARG A 115 -38.90 5.20 10.21
CA ARG A 115 -40.20 5.44 9.56
C ARG A 115 -40.04 6.18 8.22
N ALA A 116 -39.14 7.16 8.17
CA ALA A 116 -38.77 7.88 6.95
C ALA A 116 -37.94 7.06 5.94
N GLY A 117 -37.60 5.80 6.25
CA GLY A 117 -36.76 4.96 5.38
C GLY A 117 -35.32 5.48 5.23
N CYS A 118 -34.77 6.08 6.29
CA CYS A 118 -33.39 6.57 6.34
C CYS A 118 -32.47 5.60 7.09
N ALA A 119 -31.23 5.48 6.61
CA ALA A 119 -30.14 4.85 7.32
C ALA A 119 -29.60 5.80 8.40
N LEU A 120 -29.27 5.26 9.58
CA LEU A 120 -28.71 6.00 10.71
C LEU A 120 -27.46 5.29 11.21
N HIS A 121 -26.38 6.05 11.39
CA HIS A 121 -25.12 5.57 11.94
C HIS A 121 -24.55 6.58 12.94
N LEU A 122 -23.64 6.12 13.78
CA LEU A 122 -22.72 6.98 14.52
C LEU A 122 -21.38 7.01 13.80
N GLY A 123 -20.67 8.14 13.86
CA GLY A 123 -19.31 8.26 13.35
C GLY A 123 -18.57 9.41 14.05
N ILE A 124 -17.25 9.44 13.88
CA ILE A 124 -16.41 10.55 14.36
C ILE A 124 -16.15 11.48 13.19
N VAL A 125 -16.53 12.75 13.37
CA VAL A 125 -16.28 13.84 12.42
C VAL A 125 -14.91 14.42 12.73
N HIS A 126 -14.03 14.38 11.74
CA HIS A 126 -12.73 15.02 11.71
C HIS A 126 -12.82 16.29 10.88
N ILE A 127 -12.43 17.41 11.48
CA ILE A 127 -12.36 18.73 10.83
C ILE A 127 -10.95 19.25 11.02
N GLU A 128 -10.24 19.46 9.93
CA GLU A 128 -8.91 20.05 9.93
C GLU A 128 -8.98 21.39 9.20
N GLU A 129 -8.49 22.44 9.83
CA GLU A 129 -8.47 23.79 9.27
C GLU A 129 -7.05 24.35 9.35
N SER A 130 -6.60 24.95 8.25
CA SER A 130 -5.30 25.62 8.18
C SER A 130 -5.42 26.99 7.54
N GLY A 131 -4.61 27.93 8.00
CA GLY A 131 -4.75 29.33 7.61
C GLY A 131 -3.63 30.24 8.05
N ALA A 132 -3.73 31.52 7.72
CA ALA A 132 -2.83 32.56 8.25
C ALA A 132 -3.23 32.93 9.69
N ALA A 133 -2.24 33.12 10.53
CA ALA A 133 -2.42 33.57 11.91
C ALA A 133 -1.52 34.78 12.19
N GLU A 134 -2.02 35.70 13.01
CA GLU A 134 -1.23 36.76 13.61
C GLU A 134 -1.04 36.45 15.11
N PRO A 135 0.21 36.33 15.60
CA PRO A 135 0.45 36.17 17.04
C PRO A 135 -0.05 37.40 17.80
N TYR A 136 -0.72 37.21 18.93
CA TYR A 136 -1.07 38.31 19.82
C TYR A 136 0.21 38.81 20.51
N PHE A 137 0.84 39.85 19.95
CA PHE A 137 1.91 40.55 20.65
C PHE A 137 1.30 41.55 21.63
N ASP A 138 1.05 41.14 22.88
CA ASP A 138 0.82 42.11 23.94
C ASP A 138 2.16 42.76 24.32
N MET A 139 2.47 43.84 23.61
CA MET A 139 3.70 44.60 23.81
C MET A 139 3.39 45.98 24.38
N ASP A 140 3.34 46.03 25.72
CA ASP A 140 3.57 47.23 26.51
C ASP A 140 5.02 47.72 26.28
N TYR A 141 5.24 48.42 25.16
CA TYR A 141 6.46 49.21 24.97
C TYR A 141 6.31 50.56 25.67
N GLY A 142 6.45 50.54 26.98
CA GLY A 142 6.87 51.67 27.77
C GLY A 142 8.25 52.18 27.31
N CYS A 143 8.27 53.40 26.81
CA CYS A 143 9.48 54.15 26.45
C CYS A 143 10.55 54.16 27.57
N ALA A 144 11.82 53.91 27.22
CA ALA A 144 12.92 54.81 27.62
C ALA A 144 14.24 54.54 26.82
N PRO A 145 15.10 55.55 26.61
CA PRO A 145 16.07 55.57 25.51
C PRO A 145 17.53 55.36 25.95
N THR A 146 18.40 55.31 24.94
CA THR A 146 19.85 55.66 24.90
C THR A 146 20.92 54.58 25.16
N ARG A 147 21.67 54.30 24.07
CA ARG A 147 23.16 54.13 23.94
C ARG A 147 23.94 53.30 24.97
N GLY A 148 24.73 52.36 24.43
CA GLY A 148 26.13 52.19 24.85
C GLY A 148 26.67 50.75 24.87
N ARG A 149 27.60 50.45 23.95
CA ARG A 149 28.60 49.37 24.05
C ARG A 149 29.31 49.40 25.41
N TYR A 150 29.59 48.24 26.01
CA TYR A 150 30.93 47.66 26.23
C TYR A 150 30.82 46.28 26.91
N TYR A 151 31.84 45.45 26.72
CA TYR A 151 32.06 44.11 27.31
C TYR A 151 32.48 44.17 28.80
N ASP A 152 32.56 42.97 29.40
CA ASP A 152 33.04 42.59 30.76
C ASP A 152 31.94 42.55 31.83
N ASP A 153 31.89 41.58 32.75
CA ASP A 153 32.52 40.27 32.93
C ASP A 153 31.78 39.64 34.14
N GLU A 154 32.01 38.35 34.39
CA GLU A 154 31.83 37.66 35.68
C GLU A 154 30.40 37.26 36.14
N ASP A 155 30.20 35.94 36.12
CA ASP A 155 29.76 35.09 37.23
C ASP A 155 28.55 35.53 38.07
N ASN A 156 27.41 34.90 37.79
CA ASN A 156 26.54 34.41 38.86
C ASN A 156 25.83 33.12 38.42
N ASP A 157 26.14 32.04 39.14
CA ASP A 157 25.40 30.78 39.14
C ASP A 157 23.97 30.99 39.70
N ASP A 158 23.11 30.04 39.35
CA ASP A 158 21.79 29.75 39.91
C ASP A 158 20.68 30.81 39.68
N ASP A 159 19.78 30.52 38.74
CA ASP A 159 18.43 30.12 39.13
C ASP A 159 17.66 29.52 37.96
N MET A 160 17.07 28.36 38.24
CA MET A 160 16.03 27.72 37.44
C MET A 160 14.90 28.71 37.14
N VAL A 161 14.58 28.87 35.85
CA VAL A 161 13.22 29.17 35.40
C VAL A 161 12.92 28.06 34.40
N GLU A 162 12.41 26.95 34.92
CA GLU A 162 11.00 26.56 34.75
C GLU A 162 10.63 26.44 33.28
N ASP A 163 10.37 25.18 32.91
CA ASP A 163 9.61 24.78 31.75
C ASP A 163 8.61 25.87 31.35
N ALA A 164 8.85 26.51 30.20
CA ALA A 164 7.74 27.08 29.44
C ALA A 164 6.94 25.87 28.96
N GLU A 165 6.11 25.31 29.85
CA GLU A 165 4.89 24.63 29.46
C GLU A 165 4.24 25.53 28.42
N GLY A 166 4.12 25.00 27.20
CA GLY A 166 3.53 25.70 26.07
C GLY A 166 2.20 26.30 26.49
N GLY A 167 2.22 27.60 26.73
CA GLY A 167 1.03 28.41 26.74
C GLY A 167 0.37 28.16 25.40
N ASP A 168 -0.89 27.78 25.46
CA ASP A 168 -1.90 28.15 24.50
C ASP A 168 -1.51 29.44 23.75
N ASP A 169 -0.82 29.30 22.62
CA ASP A 169 -0.45 30.42 21.76
C ASP A 169 -1.75 31.10 21.32
N GLU A 170 -2.15 32.14 22.04
CA GLU A 170 -3.30 32.95 21.71
C GLU A 170 -2.93 33.71 20.44
N PHE A 171 -3.50 33.30 19.31
CA PHE A 171 -3.29 33.92 18.01
C PHE A 171 -4.62 34.27 17.38
N GLU A 172 -4.66 35.36 16.61
CA GLU A 172 -5.83 35.73 15.83
C GLU A 172 -5.77 35.03 14.47
N VAL A 173 -6.80 34.24 14.18
CA VAL A 173 -6.98 33.65 12.84
C VAL A 173 -7.34 34.76 11.87
N VAL A 174 -6.46 35.04 10.91
CA VAL A 174 -6.68 36.06 9.89
C VAL A 174 -7.56 35.51 8.77
N GLU A 175 -7.18 34.36 8.22
CA GLU A 175 -7.89 33.73 7.10
C GLU A 175 -7.66 32.22 7.13
N VAL A 176 -8.73 31.43 6.91
CA VAL A 176 -8.65 29.97 6.70
C VAL A 176 -8.47 29.72 5.20
N PHE A 177 -7.38 29.07 4.81
CA PHE A 177 -7.08 28.78 3.41
C PHE A 177 -7.55 27.39 2.97
N ASP A 178 -7.45 26.41 3.85
CA ASP A 178 -7.84 25.02 3.56
C ASP A 178 -8.64 24.45 4.74
N SER A 179 -9.76 23.80 4.44
CA SER A 179 -10.59 23.12 5.42
C SER A 179 -10.96 21.74 4.88
N SER A 180 -10.54 20.70 5.57
CA SER A 180 -10.86 19.31 5.24
C SER A 180 -11.83 18.75 6.28
N ARG A 181 -12.90 18.08 5.83
CA ARG A 181 -13.96 17.54 6.70
C ARG A 181 -14.31 16.14 6.28
N HIS A 182 -14.19 15.17 7.17
CA HIS A 182 -14.54 13.79 6.89
C HIS A 182 -15.06 13.04 8.12
N ILE A 183 -15.75 11.93 7.89
CA ILE A 183 -16.27 11.05 8.94
C ILE A 183 -15.62 9.69 8.82
N ASP A 184 -15.15 9.15 9.95
CA ASP A 184 -14.63 7.80 10.08
C ASP A 184 -15.27 7.05 11.26
N GLN A 185 -14.76 5.84 11.55
CA GLN A 185 -15.11 5.05 12.74
C GLN A 185 -16.63 4.85 12.93
N TRP A 186 -17.22 4.17 11.97
CA TRP A 186 -18.68 4.03 11.86
C TRP A 186 -19.24 2.94 12.77
N ILE A 187 -20.41 3.21 13.35
CA ILE A 187 -21.16 2.26 14.19
C ILE A 187 -22.61 2.24 13.73
N ASP A 188 -23.16 1.04 13.52
CA ASP A 188 -24.55 0.84 13.14
C ASP A 188 -25.52 0.92 14.33
N THR A 189 -26.82 0.90 14.07
CA THR A 189 -27.84 0.96 15.12
C THR A 189 -27.88 -0.26 16.06
N ASN A 190 -27.09 -1.31 15.77
CA ASN A 190 -26.93 -2.52 16.59
C ASN A 190 -25.62 -2.53 17.39
N ASP A 191 -24.94 -1.39 17.49
CA ASP A 191 -23.63 -1.25 18.15
C ASP A 191 -22.51 -2.10 17.50
N GLN A 192 -22.61 -2.35 16.19
CA GLN A 192 -21.56 -3.01 15.42
C GLN A 192 -20.75 -1.99 14.63
N ALA A 193 -19.42 -2.12 14.69
CA ALA A 193 -18.51 -1.33 13.87
C ALA A 193 -18.68 -1.70 12.39
N VAL A 194 -18.76 -0.68 11.52
CA VAL A 194 -18.89 -0.85 10.07
C VAL A 194 -17.74 -0.12 9.38
N GLU A 195 -17.24 -0.69 8.28
CA GLU A 195 -16.20 -0.05 7.46
C GLU A 195 -16.83 0.66 6.26
N PHE A 196 -17.07 1.96 6.37
CA PHE A 196 -17.42 2.83 5.23
C PHE A 196 -16.26 3.67 4.71
N GLY A 197 -15.07 3.52 5.30
CA GLY A 197 -13.92 4.38 5.02
C GLY A 197 -14.15 5.82 5.48
N SER A 198 -13.38 6.75 4.90
CA SER A 198 -13.47 8.18 5.19
C SER A 198 -14.48 8.83 4.24
N LEU A 199 -15.66 9.22 4.76
CA LEU A 199 -16.67 9.93 3.96
C LEU A 199 -16.46 11.44 4.08
N PRO A 200 -16.26 12.17 2.96
CA PRO A 200 -16.13 13.61 2.99
C PRO A 200 -17.44 14.26 3.43
N ILE A 201 -17.40 15.39 4.12
CA ILE A 201 -18.59 16.18 4.50
C ILE A 201 -18.62 17.46 3.68
N GLU A 202 -19.72 17.69 2.97
CA GLU A 202 -19.91 18.90 2.17
C GLU A 202 -20.45 20.06 3.03
N GLU A 203 -20.34 21.28 2.52
CA GLU A 203 -20.94 22.45 3.18
C GLU A 203 -22.46 22.30 3.33
N GLY A 204 -22.98 22.58 4.53
CA GLY A 204 -24.40 22.45 4.85
C GLY A 204 -24.86 21.03 5.25
N GLU A 205 -23.95 20.05 5.31
CA GLU A 205 -24.26 18.70 5.82
C GLU A 205 -24.10 18.58 7.35
N ILE A 206 -23.43 19.53 8.01
CA ILE A 206 -23.22 19.54 9.47
C ILE A 206 -24.35 20.28 10.17
N LEU A 207 -24.89 19.64 11.22
CA LEU A 207 -25.90 20.20 12.11
C LEU A 207 -25.45 20.10 13.57
N PRO A 208 -25.75 21.10 14.42
CA PRO A 208 -26.22 22.43 14.05
C PRO A 208 -25.14 23.23 13.29
N ALA A 209 -25.54 24.13 12.39
CA ALA A 209 -24.60 24.89 11.54
C ALA A 209 -23.58 25.74 12.32
N ALA A 210 -23.92 26.13 13.55
CA ALA A 210 -23.06 26.88 14.49
C ALA A 210 -22.47 25.97 15.60
N GLY A 211 -22.51 24.65 15.43
CA GLY A 211 -22.10 23.69 16.48
C GLY A 211 -20.61 23.70 16.80
N LEU A 212 -19.80 24.42 16.04
CA LEU A 212 -18.36 24.58 16.23
C LEU A 212 -17.99 26.00 16.69
N ASP A 213 -18.95 26.92 16.77
CA ASP A 213 -18.69 28.32 17.11
C ASP A 213 -18.32 28.41 18.60
N GLY A 214 -17.07 28.80 18.88
CA GLY A 214 -16.55 28.91 20.25
C GLY A 214 -16.11 27.59 20.89
N GLU A 215 -16.07 26.50 20.14
CA GLU A 215 -15.51 25.22 20.59
C GLU A 215 -13.97 25.27 20.62
N VAL A 216 -13.38 24.73 21.68
CA VAL A 216 -11.92 24.60 21.80
C VAL A 216 -11.45 23.45 20.89
N PRO A 217 -10.46 23.68 20.01
CA PRO A 217 -9.92 22.63 19.16
C PRO A 217 -9.22 21.55 19.99
N ASP A 218 -9.23 20.30 19.52
CA ASP A 218 -8.54 19.21 20.25
C ASP A 218 -7.03 19.27 20.07
N GLN A 219 -6.58 19.76 18.91
CA GLN A 219 -5.18 20.08 18.65
C GLN A 219 -5.10 21.39 17.88
N GLN A 220 -4.12 22.22 18.23
CA GLN A 220 -3.81 23.47 17.59
C GLN A 220 -2.30 23.62 17.53
N ARG A 221 -1.78 24.02 16.38
CA ARG A 221 -0.35 24.29 16.16
C ARG A 221 -0.21 25.62 15.45
N LEU A 222 0.62 26.49 16.00
CA LEU A 222 1.08 27.70 15.34
C LEU A 222 2.46 27.41 14.71
N THR A 223 2.63 27.80 13.46
CA THR A 223 3.92 27.78 12.77
C THR A 223 4.38 29.23 12.64
N GLU A 224 5.44 29.58 13.36
CA GLU A 224 6.02 30.92 13.32
C GLU A 224 6.54 31.27 11.91
N ALA A 225 6.52 32.57 11.59
CA ALA A 225 6.95 33.08 10.29
C ALA A 225 8.42 32.71 9.99
N SER A 226 8.64 31.88 8.97
CA SER A 226 9.98 31.50 8.51
C SER A 226 10.30 32.19 7.18
N GLY A 227 10.97 33.34 7.26
CA GLY A 227 11.40 34.12 6.08
C GLY A 227 10.34 35.12 5.60
N ASN A 228 9.97 35.07 4.31
CA ASN A 228 8.96 35.98 3.73
C ASN A 228 7.51 35.43 3.85
N GLU A 229 7.35 34.24 4.43
CA GLU A 229 6.05 33.61 4.67
C GLU A 229 5.58 33.99 6.08
N GLY A 230 4.36 34.53 6.19
CA GLY A 230 3.74 34.89 7.47
C GLY A 230 3.46 33.66 8.34
N ALA A 231 3.10 33.88 9.60
CA ALA A 231 2.75 32.79 10.50
C ALA A 231 1.47 32.08 10.03
N SER A 232 1.42 30.76 10.18
CA SER A 232 0.27 29.93 9.81
C SER A 232 -0.18 29.08 10.98
N PHE A 233 -1.45 28.70 11.00
CA PHE A 233 -1.98 27.78 12.00
C PHE A 233 -2.58 26.52 11.36
N GLU A 234 -2.59 25.45 12.14
CA GLU A 234 -3.32 24.21 11.88
C GLU A 234 -4.13 23.87 13.13
N ARG A 235 -5.44 23.64 12.99
CA ARG A 235 -6.30 23.17 14.10
C ARG A 235 -7.15 21.98 13.67
N SER A 236 -7.44 21.09 14.62
CA SER A 236 -8.26 19.91 14.38
C SER A 236 -9.36 19.73 15.43
N TYR A 237 -10.53 19.30 14.97
CA TYR A 237 -11.70 18.96 15.80
C TYR A 237 -12.15 17.52 15.53
N HIS A 238 -12.43 16.80 16.60
CA HIS A 238 -12.93 15.44 16.65
C HIS A 238 -14.23 15.46 17.44
N ARG A 239 -15.35 15.28 16.75
CA ARG A 239 -16.68 15.30 17.40
C ARG A 239 -17.48 14.08 16.97
N ALA A 240 -18.16 13.44 17.91
CA ALA A 240 -19.06 12.35 17.58
C ALA A 240 -20.33 12.91 16.92
N ALA A 241 -20.86 12.22 15.92
CA ALA A 241 -22.07 12.66 15.21
C ALA A 241 -23.02 11.51 14.91
N LEU A 242 -24.32 11.82 14.91
CA LEU A 242 -25.37 10.99 14.33
C LEU A 242 -25.48 11.33 12.84
N VAL A 243 -25.18 10.36 11.97
CA VAL A 243 -25.17 10.55 10.52
C VAL A 243 -26.37 9.86 9.89
N ILE A 244 -27.16 10.62 9.13
CA ILE A 244 -28.47 10.21 8.58
C ILE A 244 -28.50 10.45 7.08
N TRP A 245 -28.98 9.47 6.31
CA TRP A 245 -29.28 9.65 4.89
C TRP A 245 -30.38 8.69 4.41
N PRO A 246 -31.08 9.02 3.31
CA PRO A 246 -32.09 8.15 2.71
C PRO A 246 -31.53 6.78 2.25
N GLN A 247 -32.27 5.70 2.46
CA GLN A 247 -31.82 4.35 2.11
C GLN A 247 -31.65 4.13 0.59
N ASP A 248 -32.36 4.89 -0.24
CA ASP A 248 -32.23 4.88 -1.71
C ASP A 248 -30.90 5.48 -2.20
N ARG A 249 -30.30 6.41 -1.44
CA ARG A 249 -29.00 7.03 -1.71
C ARG A 249 -27.83 6.32 -1.05
N PHE A 250 -28.06 5.21 -0.38
CA PHE A 250 -27.05 4.54 0.45
C PHE A 250 -25.74 4.25 -0.30
N VAL A 251 -25.83 3.73 -1.52
CA VAL A 251 -24.65 3.45 -2.35
C VAL A 251 -23.99 4.73 -2.85
N ASP A 252 -24.77 5.73 -3.21
CA ASP A 252 -24.23 7.00 -3.72
C ASP A 252 -23.42 7.72 -2.64
N VAL A 253 -23.87 7.65 -1.38
CA VAL A 253 -23.13 8.16 -0.22
C VAL A 253 -21.82 7.39 -0.03
N LEU A 254 -21.85 6.05 0.00
CA LEU A 254 -20.61 5.25 0.13
C LEU A 254 -19.61 5.52 -1.00
N LEU A 255 -20.10 5.75 -2.22
CA LEU A 255 -19.26 6.07 -3.37
C LEU A 255 -18.53 7.42 -3.24
N GLN A 256 -18.95 8.32 -2.35
CA GLN A 256 -18.21 9.56 -2.04
C GLN A 256 -16.87 9.27 -1.36
N ALA A 257 -16.78 8.23 -0.52
CA ALA A 257 -15.51 7.74 0.03
C ALA A 257 -14.70 6.98 -1.05
N GLY A 258 -15.40 6.29 -1.94
CA GLY A 258 -14.86 5.64 -3.12
C GLY A 258 -15.41 4.22 -3.32
N PRO A 259 -15.03 3.54 -4.41
CA PRO A 259 -15.53 2.20 -4.71
C PRO A 259 -15.22 1.16 -3.63
N ALA A 260 -14.06 1.29 -2.95
CA ALA A 260 -13.64 0.43 -1.84
C ALA A 260 -14.68 0.36 -0.71
N ALA A 261 -15.29 1.50 -0.36
CA ALA A 261 -16.28 1.60 0.70
C ALA A 261 -17.62 0.95 0.30
N ALA A 262 -17.98 1.01 -0.98
CA ALA A 262 -19.25 0.46 -1.47
C ALA A 262 -19.21 -1.07 -1.70
N LEU A 263 -18.01 -1.66 -1.86
CA LEU A 263 -17.85 -3.09 -2.18
C LEU A 263 -18.31 -4.05 -1.08
N PRO A 264 -18.02 -3.86 0.22
CA PRO A 264 -18.55 -4.72 1.28
C PRO A 264 -20.08 -4.77 1.28
N TYR A 265 -20.72 -3.61 1.15
CA TYR A 265 -22.17 -3.51 1.04
C TYR A 265 -22.70 -4.25 -0.20
N PHE A 266 -22.06 -4.05 -1.36
CA PHE A 266 -22.42 -4.77 -2.58
C PHE A 266 -22.26 -6.29 -2.43
N LYS A 267 -21.17 -6.75 -1.80
CA LYS A 267 -20.90 -8.17 -1.51
C LYS A 267 -21.99 -8.79 -0.65
N ASP A 268 -22.46 -8.09 0.38
CA ASP A 268 -23.53 -8.60 1.23
C ASP A 268 -24.89 -8.63 0.51
N ARG A 269 -25.17 -7.67 -0.38
CA ARG A 269 -26.35 -7.70 -1.24
C ARG A 269 -26.31 -8.86 -2.24
N VAL A 270 -25.15 -9.18 -2.81
CA VAL A 270 -24.96 -10.34 -3.70
C VAL A 270 -25.14 -11.66 -2.91
N LYS A 271 -24.57 -11.77 -1.70
CA LYS A 271 -24.80 -12.95 -0.84
C LYS A 271 -26.27 -13.13 -0.49
N ALA A 272 -26.98 -12.06 -0.12
CA ALA A 272 -28.40 -12.10 0.21
C ALA A 272 -29.24 -12.57 -0.99
N LEU A 273 -28.90 -12.10 -2.20
CA LEU A 273 -29.55 -12.54 -3.45
C LEU A 273 -29.37 -14.06 -3.69
N ASN A 274 -28.20 -14.61 -3.35
CA ASN A 274 -27.89 -16.04 -3.53
C ASN A 274 -28.49 -16.95 -2.46
N SER A 275 -28.98 -16.40 -1.33
CA SER A 275 -29.37 -17.19 -0.15
C SER A 275 -30.86 -17.56 -0.09
N LEU A 276 -31.71 -17.02 -0.96
CA LEU A 276 -33.18 -17.18 -0.93
C LEU A 276 -33.77 -17.15 -2.35
N PRO A 277 -35.01 -17.62 -2.61
CA PRO A 277 -35.69 -17.37 -3.87
C PRO A 277 -35.99 -15.87 -4.00
N ALA A 278 -35.02 -15.12 -4.52
CA ALA A 278 -35.07 -13.68 -4.61
C ALA A 278 -35.97 -13.23 -5.78
N PRO A 279 -36.90 -12.28 -5.56
CA PRO A 279 -37.66 -11.62 -6.62
C PRO A 279 -36.76 -11.00 -7.69
N ALA A 280 -37.22 -10.96 -8.95
CA ALA A 280 -36.49 -10.34 -10.05
C ALA A 280 -36.19 -8.84 -9.83
N ALA A 281 -36.97 -8.16 -8.98
CA ALA A 281 -36.74 -6.77 -8.59
C ALA A 281 -35.42 -6.60 -7.83
N ASP A 282 -35.07 -7.53 -6.94
CA ASP A 282 -33.84 -7.46 -6.14
C ASP A 282 -32.59 -7.60 -7.02
N ARG A 283 -32.66 -8.46 -8.06
CA ARG A 283 -31.58 -8.60 -9.03
C ARG A 283 -31.34 -7.32 -9.83
N ARG A 284 -32.41 -6.59 -10.20
CA ARG A 284 -32.28 -5.27 -10.88
C ARG A 284 -31.65 -4.23 -9.97
N THR A 285 -32.02 -4.21 -8.70
CA THR A 285 -31.43 -3.30 -7.70
C THR A 285 -29.94 -3.58 -7.56
N VAL A 286 -29.54 -4.84 -7.38
CA VAL A 286 -28.13 -5.22 -7.25
C VAL A 286 -27.34 -4.95 -8.53
N HIS A 287 -27.93 -5.15 -9.71
CA HIS A 287 -27.34 -4.75 -10.99
C HIS A 287 -27.08 -3.23 -11.06
N SER A 288 -28.06 -2.41 -10.68
CA SER A 288 -27.90 -0.95 -10.68
C SER A 288 -26.81 -0.47 -9.70
N ILE A 289 -26.65 -1.16 -8.57
CA ILE A 289 -25.53 -0.91 -7.64
C ILE A 289 -24.19 -1.14 -8.34
N ALA A 290 -24.04 -2.27 -9.04
CA ALA A 290 -22.82 -2.57 -9.79
C ALA A 290 -22.53 -1.53 -10.88
N GLU A 291 -23.56 -1.09 -11.62
CA GLU A 291 -23.44 -0.04 -12.64
C GLU A 291 -22.89 1.27 -12.07
N ARG A 292 -23.40 1.70 -10.91
CA ARG A 292 -22.97 2.94 -10.25
C ARG A 292 -21.52 2.84 -9.76
N ILE A 293 -21.13 1.70 -9.18
CA ILE A 293 -19.75 1.46 -8.75
C ILE A 293 -18.79 1.53 -9.96
N ILE A 294 -19.14 0.87 -11.07
CA ILE A 294 -18.34 0.89 -12.30
C ILE A 294 -18.24 2.31 -12.87
N ALA A 295 -19.35 3.06 -12.89
CA ALA A 295 -19.36 4.44 -13.40
C ALA A 295 -18.42 5.36 -12.62
N VAL A 296 -18.32 5.20 -11.29
CA VAL A 296 -17.36 5.95 -10.47
C VAL A 296 -15.93 5.58 -10.84
N TRP A 297 -15.59 4.29 -10.94
CA TRP A 297 -14.24 3.88 -11.37
C TRP A 297 -13.87 4.39 -12.77
N GLU A 298 -14.81 4.40 -13.71
CA GLU A 298 -14.58 4.95 -15.05
C GLU A 298 -14.31 6.46 -15.00
N ALA A 299 -15.07 7.18 -14.17
CA ALA A 299 -14.98 8.62 -13.97
C ALA A 299 -13.73 9.05 -13.20
N THR A 300 -13.26 8.25 -12.24
CA THR A 300 -12.00 8.48 -11.53
C THR A 300 -10.85 8.40 -12.54
N ARG A 301 -10.38 9.56 -13.01
CA ARG A 301 -9.21 9.66 -13.90
C ARG A 301 -7.93 9.57 -13.08
N ASN A 302 -6.90 8.88 -13.61
CA ASN A 302 -5.55 8.80 -13.05
C ASN A 302 -5.06 10.19 -12.61
N GLY A 303 -4.91 10.42 -11.30
CA GLY A 303 -4.40 11.68 -10.77
C GLY A 303 -4.69 11.95 -9.30
N ASP A 304 -5.69 11.29 -8.71
CA ASP A 304 -6.00 11.49 -7.28
C ASP A 304 -5.14 10.55 -6.42
N TYR A 305 -3.84 10.88 -6.34
CA TYR A 305 -2.83 10.08 -5.62
C TYR A 305 -3.15 9.89 -4.13
N ARG A 306 -4.04 10.72 -3.57
CA ARG A 306 -4.40 10.74 -2.15
C ARG A 306 -5.37 9.62 -1.72
N ARG A 307 -5.94 8.83 -2.65
CA ARG A 307 -6.98 7.82 -2.34
C ARG A 307 -6.63 6.37 -2.71
N ARG A 308 -5.37 6.06 -3.02
CA ARG A 308 -4.98 4.76 -3.61
C ARG A 308 -4.60 3.64 -2.63
N ASP A 309 -4.83 3.81 -1.33
CA ASP A 309 -4.22 2.97 -0.30
C ASP A 309 -4.85 1.58 -0.08
N LYS A 310 -5.88 1.18 -0.84
CA LYS A 310 -6.38 -0.22 -0.84
C LYS A 310 -6.39 -0.81 -2.25
N GLU A 311 -5.24 -1.34 -2.66
CA GLU A 311 -5.08 -2.11 -3.90
C GLU A 311 -5.49 -3.58 -3.70
N SER A 312 -6.80 -3.89 -3.79
CA SER A 312 -7.29 -5.26 -4.15
C SER A 312 -8.77 -5.34 -4.57
N ASP A 313 -9.46 -4.21 -4.71
CA ASP A 313 -10.92 -4.18 -4.87
C ASP A 313 -11.44 -4.66 -6.24
N ARG A 314 -10.59 -4.65 -7.27
CA ARG A 314 -11.00 -5.01 -8.64
C ARG A 314 -11.22 -6.52 -8.80
N SER A 315 -10.42 -7.35 -8.12
CA SER A 315 -10.58 -8.82 -8.11
C SER A 315 -11.88 -9.24 -7.45
N ASP A 316 -12.21 -8.62 -6.31
CA ASP A 316 -13.48 -8.82 -5.61
C ASP A 316 -14.66 -8.40 -6.49
N MET A 317 -14.57 -7.28 -7.19
CA MET A 317 -15.60 -6.87 -8.14
C MET A 317 -15.83 -7.90 -9.26
N ILE A 318 -14.76 -8.41 -9.89
CA ILE A 318 -14.87 -9.44 -10.93
C ILE A 318 -15.55 -10.71 -10.39
N ALA A 319 -15.20 -11.13 -9.18
CA ALA A 319 -15.82 -12.28 -8.55
C ALA A 319 -17.31 -12.05 -8.24
N LEU A 320 -17.69 -10.84 -7.80
CA LEU A 320 -19.09 -10.48 -7.54
C LEU A 320 -19.93 -10.41 -8.82
N LEU A 321 -19.39 -9.82 -9.90
CA LEU A 321 -20.03 -9.84 -11.23
C LEU A 321 -20.16 -11.27 -11.76
N GLY A 322 -19.16 -12.10 -11.47
CA GLY A 322 -19.18 -13.56 -11.64
C GLY A 322 -20.40 -14.22 -11.02
N GLN A 323 -20.61 -13.97 -9.72
CA GLN A 323 -21.75 -14.51 -8.95
C GLN A 323 -23.11 -13.98 -9.46
N LEU A 324 -23.16 -12.74 -9.93
CA LEU A 324 -24.36 -12.17 -10.54
C LEU A 324 -24.65 -12.68 -11.95
N ALA A 325 -23.71 -13.41 -12.55
CA ALA A 325 -23.75 -13.87 -13.93
C ALA A 325 -24.03 -12.74 -14.95
N ASP A 326 -23.41 -11.57 -14.73
CA ASP A 326 -23.61 -10.38 -15.56
C ASP A 326 -22.45 -10.17 -16.56
N ALA A 327 -22.58 -10.77 -17.75
CA ALA A 327 -21.55 -10.68 -18.78
C ALA A 327 -21.33 -9.24 -19.30
N PRO A 328 -22.37 -8.44 -19.63
CA PRO A 328 -22.17 -7.07 -20.11
C PRO A 328 -21.42 -6.16 -19.13
N LEU A 329 -21.74 -6.22 -17.83
CA LEU A 329 -21.03 -5.42 -16.84
C LEU A 329 -19.61 -5.90 -16.62
N LEU A 330 -19.36 -7.22 -16.66
CA LEU A 330 -18.01 -7.77 -16.58
C LEU A 330 -17.16 -7.30 -17.77
N GLU A 331 -17.69 -7.35 -18.99
CA GLU A 331 -17.01 -6.85 -20.19
C GLU A 331 -16.69 -5.35 -20.08
N ARG A 332 -17.67 -4.53 -19.68
CA ARG A 332 -17.49 -3.09 -19.49
C ARG A 332 -16.42 -2.80 -18.45
N PHE A 333 -16.45 -3.50 -17.32
CA PHE A 333 -15.49 -3.31 -16.24
C PHE A 333 -14.06 -3.67 -16.67
N ILE A 334 -13.88 -4.79 -17.38
CA ILE A 334 -12.57 -5.20 -17.88
C ILE A 334 -12.04 -4.21 -18.93
N ALA A 335 -12.89 -3.78 -19.87
CA ALA A 335 -12.50 -2.87 -20.94
C ALA A 335 -12.18 -1.46 -20.44
N GLY A 336 -13.01 -0.91 -19.55
CA GLY A 336 -12.92 0.49 -19.11
C GLY A 336 -11.97 0.70 -17.93
N VAL A 337 -12.00 -0.21 -16.95
CA VAL A 337 -11.29 -0.03 -15.67
C VAL A 337 -10.04 -0.91 -15.61
N VAL A 338 -10.21 -2.24 -15.72
CA VAL A 338 -9.10 -3.19 -15.54
C VAL A 338 -8.01 -2.95 -16.58
N THR A 339 -8.34 -2.81 -17.86
CA THR A 339 -7.35 -2.60 -18.92
C THR A 339 -6.49 -1.34 -18.70
N ARG A 340 -7.06 -0.29 -18.10
CA ARG A 340 -6.38 0.98 -17.82
C ARG A 340 -5.42 0.88 -16.63
N GLU A 341 -5.80 0.16 -15.58
CA GLU A 341 -5.05 0.04 -14.33
C GLU A 341 -4.43 -1.35 -14.12
N TYR A 342 -4.30 -2.14 -15.18
CA TYR A 342 -3.88 -3.53 -15.10
C TYR A 342 -2.46 -3.67 -14.54
N ASP A 343 -2.34 -4.47 -13.47
CA ASP A 343 -1.05 -4.88 -12.89
C ASP A 343 -0.93 -6.40 -12.70
N GLY A 344 -1.99 -7.15 -13.03
CA GLY A 344 -2.05 -8.61 -12.96
C GLY A 344 -2.69 -9.16 -11.69
N SER A 345 -3.06 -8.30 -10.74
CA SER A 345 -3.73 -8.69 -9.49
C SER A 345 -5.08 -9.39 -9.74
N GLU A 346 -5.72 -9.11 -10.86
CA GLU A 346 -7.03 -9.61 -11.26
C GLU A 346 -6.99 -10.96 -12.01
N ASN A 347 -5.81 -11.47 -12.37
CA ASN A 347 -5.67 -12.59 -13.29
C ASN A 347 -6.43 -13.86 -12.89
N GLN A 348 -6.44 -14.18 -11.61
CA GLN A 348 -7.15 -15.36 -11.10
C GLN A 348 -8.67 -15.19 -11.19
N ALA A 349 -9.18 -14.01 -10.78
CA ALA A 349 -10.60 -13.70 -10.84
C ALA A 349 -11.09 -13.65 -12.30
N MET A 350 -10.29 -13.07 -13.21
CA MET A 350 -10.59 -13.06 -14.64
C MET A 350 -10.61 -14.46 -15.23
N ALA A 351 -9.60 -15.29 -14.97
CA ALA A 351 -9.54 -16.65 -15.50
C ALA A 351 -10.74 -17.50 -15.06
N THR A 352 -11.19 -17.32 -13.81
CA THR A 352 -12.36 -18.03 -13.26
C THR A 352 -13.68 -17.58 -13.89
N ASN A 353 -13.91 -16.27 -14.02
CA ASN A 353 -15.25 -15.75 -14.34
C ASN A 353 -15.48 -15.47 -15.83
N VAL A 354 -14.43 -15.10 -16.58
CA VAL A 354 -14.56 -14.76 -18.02
C VAL A 354 -15.02 -15.99 -18.81
N ARG A 355 -14.53 -17.19 -18.48
CA ARG A 355 -14.90 -18.43 -19.20
C ARG A 355 -16.39 -18.77 -19.11
N GLY A 356 -16.99 -18.56 -17.93
CA GLY A 356 -18.38 -18.92 -17.66
C GLY A 356 -19.40 -17.92 -18.17
N LEU A 357 -19.00 -16.65 -18.35
CA LEU A 357 -19.92 -15.55 -18.65
C LEU A 357 -19.69 -14.92 -20.02
N VAL A 358 -18.43 -14.78 -20.43
CA VAL A 358 -18.05 -14.14 -21.69
C VAL A 358 -17.79 -15.22 -22.74
N GLY A 359 -18.50 -15.16 -23.86
CA GLY A 359 -18.29 -16.10 -24.96
C GLY A 359 -16.84 -16.05 -25.50
N PRO A 360 -16.32 -17.16 -26.04
CA PRO A 360 -14.90 -17.30 -26.41
C PRO A 360 -14.41 -16.22 -27.37
N ILE A 361 -15.20 -15.88 -28.39
CA ILE A 361 -14.86 -14.84 -29.37
C ILE A 361 -14.68 -13.48 -28.68
N ARG A 362 -15.62 -13.12 -27.80
CA ARG A 362 -15.61 -11.83 -27.13
C ARG A 362 -14.50 -11.75 -26.09
N ALA A 363 -14.26 -12.84 -25.36
CA ALA A 363 -13.14 -12.96 -24.43
C ALA A 363 -11.79 -12.83 -25.16
N GLY A 364 -11.63 -13.48 -26.33
CA GLY A 364 -10.45 -13.36 -27.18
C GLY A 364 -10.15 -11.91 -27.55
N GLN A 365 -11.14 -11.17 -28.05
CA GLN A 365 -11.00 -9.75 -28.41
C GLN A 365 -10.65 -8.88 -27.19
N LEU A 366 -11.42 -9.01 -26.11
CA LEU A 366 -11.28 -8.20 -24.89
C LEU A 366 -9.89 -8.37 -24.26
N LEU A 367 -9.45 -9.61 -24.08
CA LEU A 367 -8.18 -9.92 -23.44
C LEU A 367 -6.98 -9.71 -24.36
N SER A 368 -7.16 -9.81 -25.68
CA SER A 368 -6.14 -9.40 -26.65
C SER A 368 -5.90 -7.90 -26.60
N HIS A 369 -6.95 -7.09 -26.51
CA HIS A 369 -6.83 -5.65 -26.32
C HIS A 369 -6.11 -5.31 -25.02
N LEU A 370 -6.48 -5.97 -23.91
CA LEU A 370 -5.79 -5.82 -22.63
C LEU A 370 -4.30 -6.15 -22.73
N ALA A 371 -3.94 -7.24 -23.41
CA ALA A 371 -2.54 -7.62 -23.62
C ALA A 371 -1.78 -6.58 -24.46
N ILE A 372 -2.38 -6.07 -25.54
CA ILE A 372 -1.75 -5.05 -26.40
C ILE A 372 -1.39 -3.79 -25.59
N GLU A 373 -2.30 -3.30 -24.75
CA GLU A 373 -2.12 -2.08 -23.95
C GLU A 373 -1.08 -2.22 -22.82
N ASN A 374 -0.89 -3.44 -22.30
CA ASN A 374 -0.16 -3.65 -21.04
C ASN A 374 1.13 -4.46 -21.15
N MET A 375 1.34 -5.21 -22.24
CA MET A 375 2.53 -6.08 -22.41
C MET A 375 3.86 -5.33 -22.26
N ARG A 376 3.91 -4.06 -22.64
CA ARG A 376 5.10 -3.20 -22.53
C ARG A 376 5.61 -3.07 -21.08
N PHE A 377 4.70 -2.99 -20.11
CA PHE A 377 5.01 -2.74 -18.70
C PHE A 377 4.86 -4.00 -17.84
N PHE A 378 3.86 -4.83 -18.15
CA PHE A 378 3.47 -5.99 -17.33
C PHE A 378 3.47 -7.32 -18.13
N PRO A 379 4.59 -7.70 -18.79
CA PRO A 379 4.64 -8.92 -19.60
C PRO A 379 4.38 -10.20 -18.78
N THR A 380 4.89 -10.26 -17.54
CA THR A 380 4.64 -11.38 -16.61
C THR A 380 3.17 -11.53 -16.29
N ALA A 381 2.46 -10.43 -16.07
CA ALA A 381 1.02 -10.45 -15.77
C ALA A 381 0.21 -10.96 -16.98
N CYS A 382 0.46 -10.41 -18.18
CA CYS A 382 -0.27 -10.81 -19.39
C CYS A 382 -0.03 -12.30 -19.74
N VAL A 383 1.21 -12.79 -19.62
CA VAL A 383 1.51 -14.21 -19.85
C VAL A 383 0.88 -15.08 -18.76
N ASN A 384 0.89 -14.65 -17.50
CA ASN A 384 0.23 -15.37 -16.43
C ASN A 384 -1.28 -15.49 -16.67
N LEU A 385 -1.94 -14.45 -17.18
CA LEU A 385 -3.35 -14.50 -17.55
C LEU A 385 -3.62 -15.56 -18.62
N LEU A 386 -2.86 -15.54 -19.72
CA LEU A 386 -2.97 -16.54 -20.79
C LEU A 386 -2.70 -17.96 -20.27
N TRP A 387 -1.69 -18.11 -19.41
CA TRP A 387 -1.35 -19.40 -18.81
C TRP A 387 -2.46 -19.93 -17.89
N ARG A 388 -3.08 -19.07 -17.08
CA ARG A 388 -4.23 -19.47 -16.22
C ARG A 388 -5.44 -19.86 -17.06
N LEU A 389 -5.76 -19.03 -18.06
CA LEU A 389 -6.83 -19.32 -19.02
C LEU A 389 -6.63 -20.63 -19.76
N THR A 390 -5.41 -21.17 -19.84
CA THR A 390 -5.10 -22.44 -20.51
C THR A 390 -4.90 -23.63 -19.57
N ARG A 391 -4.39 -23.44 -18.34
CA ARG A 391 -4.16 -24.52 -17.37
C ARG A 391 -5.29 -24.75 -16.37
N GLU A 392 -6.06 -23.72 -16.01
CA GLU A 392 -7.29 -23.89 -15.21
C GLU A 392 -8.43 -24.51 -16.06
N LEU A 393 -8.15 -24.81 -17.34
CA LEU A 393 -8.97 -25.64 -18.24
C LEU A 393 -8.91 -27.13 -17.85
N GLY A 394 -9.40 -27.46 -16.65
CA GLY A 394 -9.97 -28.79 -16.44
C GLY A 394 -11.20 -28.94 -17.34
N LEU A 395 -11.29 -30.08 -18.05
CA LEU A 395 -12.35 -30.49 -18.99
C LEU A 395 -12.38 -29.75 -20.34
N GLU A 396 -12.13 -30.56 -21.39
CA GLU A 396 -12.17 -30.32 -22.84
C GLU A 396 -12.33 -28.86 -23.29
N SER A 397 -11.20 -28.26 -23.68
CA SER A 397 -11.20 -26.94 -24.31
C SER A 397 -11.95 -26.99 -25.64
N THR A 398 -13.02 -26.21 -25.79
CA THR A 398 -13.72 -26.10 -27.08
C THR A 398 -12.78 -25.50 -28.12
N ALA A 399 -12.98 -25.85 -29.40
CA ALA A 399 -12.19 -25.30 -30.50
C ALA A 399 -12.17 -23.75 -30.50
N ASP A 400 -13.30 -23.13 -30.11
CA ASP A 400 -13.44 -21.68 -30.02
C ASP A 400 -12.58 -21.07 -28.90
N TRP A 401 -12.49 -21.72 -27.74
CA TRP A 401 -11.62 -21.25 -26.64
C TRP A 401 -10.14 -21.41 -26.98
N ILE A 402 -9.77 -22.45 -27.73
CA ILE A 402 -8.42 -22.60 -28.27
C ILE A 402 -8.13 -21.46 -29.26
N ALA A 403 -9.06 -21.13 -30.15
CA ALA A 403 -8.91 -20.03 -31.10
C ALA A 403 -8.76 -18.67 -30.39
N ALA A 404 -9.61 -18.39 -29.40
CA ALA A 404 -9.53 -17.18 -28.57
C ALA A 404 -8.19 -17.07 -27.81
N SER A 405 -7.73 -18.17 -27.22
CA SER A 405 -6.45 -18.20 -26.50
C SER A 405 -5.26 -18.00 -27.44
N ARG A 406 -5.33 -18.50 -28.68
CA ARG A 406 -4.33 -18.25 -29.73
C ARG A 406 -4.32 -16.77 -30.16
N GLU A 407 -5.47 -16.10 -30.20
CA GLU A 407 -5.56 -14.67 -30.49
C GLU A 407 -4.84 -13.84 -29.42
N ILE A 408 -5.10 -14.14 -28.15
CA ILE A 408 -4.41 -13.53 -27.00
C ILE A 408 -2.91 -13.82 -27.06
N GLY A 409 -2.53 -15.06 -27.32
CA GLY A 409 -1.13 -15.46 -27.52
C GLY A 409 -0.46 -14.71 -28.68
N ALA A 410 -1.16 -14.47 -29.78
CA ALA A 410 -0.64 -13.69 -30.90
C ALA A 410 -0.43 -12.22 -30.52
N ALA A 411 -1.33 -11.62 -29.75
CA ALA A 411 -1.15 -10.26 -29.21
C ALA A 411 0.11 -10.17 -28.33
N ILE A 412 0.30 -11.13 -27.42
CA ILE A 412 1.49 -11.22 -26.56
C ILE A 412 2.78 -11.36 -27.38
N VAL A 413 2.82 -12.31 -28.32
CA VAL A 413 4.02 -12.58 -29.13
C VAL A 413 4.40 -11.38 -30.01
N ARG A 414 3.41 -10.67 -30.58
CA ARG A 414 3.66 -9.45 -31.37
C ARG A 414 4.27 -8.32 -30.56
N ALA A 415 4.01 -8.23 -29.25
CA ALA A 415 4.53 -7.18 -28.37
C ALA A 415 5.94 -7.47 -27.81
N LEU A 416 6.45 -8.70 -27.92
CA LEU A 416 7.78 -9.09 -27.39
C LEU A 416 8.96 -8.21 -27.90
N PRO A 417 9.02 -7.78 -29.17
CA PRO A 417 10.11 -6.93 -29.66
C PRO A 417 10.20 -5.56 -28.98
N ASP A 418 9.09 -5.06 -28.45
CA ASP A 418 8.95 -3.71 -27.91
C ASP A 418 9.30 -3.62 -26.42
N LEU A 419 9.49 -4.75 -25.74
CA LEU A 419 9.86 -4.81 -24.32
C LEU A 419 11.18 -4.10 -23.99
N LYS A 420 12.02 -3.84 -24.99
CA LYS A 420 13.25 -3.04 -24.85
C LYS A 420 12.97 -1.56 -24.57
N GLN A 421 11.75 -1.07 -24.83
CA GLN A 421 11.34 0.31 -24.66
C GLN A 421 10.30 0.40 -23.54
N ARG A 422 10.72 0.69 -22.30
CA ARG A 422 9.80 0.85 -21.14
C ARG A 422 9.46 2.30 -20.81
N LYS A 423 9.61 3.23 -21.75
CA LYS A 423 9.26 4.64 -21.51
C LYS A 423 7.73 4.81 -21.58
N PRO A 424 7.05 5.41 -20.60
CA PRO A 424 5.64 5.73 -20.73
C PRO A 424 5.41 6.70 -21.88
N ASP A 425 4.29 6.56 -22.56
CA ASP A 425 3.88 7.53 -23.58
C ASP A 425 3.49 8.86 -22.94
N ARG A 426 3.03 8.83 -21.67
CA ARG A 426 2.72 10.00 -20.84
C ARG A 426 3.38 9.88 -19.45
N PRO A 427 4.58 10.46 -19.27
CA PRO A 427 5.36 10.31 -18.04
C PRO A 427 4.67 10.79 -16.77
N ASP A 428 3.84 11.83 -16.87
CA ASP A 428 3.06 12.42 -15.78
C ASP A 428 1.94 11.49 -15.27
N ARG A 429 1.32 10.70 -16.17
CA ARG A 429 0.16 9.85 -15.85
C ARG A 429 0.51 8.38 -15.60
N ASP A 430 1.57 7.89 -16.23
CA ASP A 430 1.91 6.46 -16.26
C ASP A 430 3.20 6.14 -15.51
N TRP A 431 3.75 7.07 -14.71
CA TRP A 431 4.95 6.80 -13.91
C TRP A 431 4.75 5.62 -12.95
N TRP A 432 3.52 5.43 -12.43
CA TRP A 432 3.18 4.32 -11.55
C TRP A 432 3.41 2.97 -12.24
N ARG A 433 3.20 2.88 -13.55
CA ARG A 433 3.47 1.67 -14.34
C ARG A 433 4.94 1.33 -14.33
N ILE A 434 5.82 2.33 -14.38
CA ILE A 434 7.28 2.10 -14.29
C ILE A 434 7.64 1.58 -12.90
N GLN A 435 7.07 2.17 -11.83
CA GLN A 435 7.38 1.75 -10.47
C GLN A 435 6.95 0.31 -10.18
N LYS A 436 5.79 -0.12 -10.71
CA LYS A 436 5.31 -1.49 -10.57
C LYS A 436 5.89 -2.48 -11.59
N ALA A 437 6.51 -2.01 -12.67
CA ALA A 437 7.00 -2.88 -13.74
C ALA A 437 8.13 -3.80 -13.26
N LYS A 438 7.88 -5.11 -13.31
CA LYS A 438 8.87 -6.14 -12.98
C LYS A 438 9.70 -6.54 -14.22
N PRO A 439 10.96 -6.97 -14.06
CA PRO A 439 11.69 -7.61 -15.15
C PRO A 439 10.99 -8.90 -15.57
N VAL A 440 11.24 -9.35 -16.81
CA VAL A 440 10.77 -10.66 -17.26
C VAL A 440 11.56 -11.73 -16.52
N ASP A 441 10.86 -12.68 -15.91
CA ASP A 441 11.45 -13.84 -15.23
C ASP A 441 11.39 -15.12 -16.08
N ASP A 442 12.11 -16.14 -15.64
CA ASP A 442 12.22 -17.45 -16.29
C ASP A 442 10.87 -18.18 -16.37
N THR A 443 10.10 -18.10 -15.30
CA THR A 443 8.76 -18.69 -15.20
C THR A 443 7.81 -18.09 -16.24
N THR A 444 7.88 -16.78 -16.49
CA THR A 444 7.10 -16.09 -17.53
C THR A 444 7.41 -16.68 -18.91
N VAL A 445 8.69 -16.80 -19.26
CA VAL A 445 9.09 -17.31 -20.58
C VAL A 445 8.71 -18.79 -20.74
N ALA A 446 8.96 -19.61 -19.71
CA ALA A 446 8.57 -21.02 -19.71
C ALA A 446 7.05 -21.19 -19.86
N ASN A 447 6.26 -20.45 -19.08
CA ASN A 447 4.81 -20.46 -19.17
C ASN A 447 4.31 -20.08 -20.56
N LEU A 448 4.89 -19.06 -21.19
CA LEU A 448 4.52 -18.68 -22.57
C LEU A 448 4.78 -19.81 -23.56
N LEU A 449 5.96 -20.43 -23.52
CA LEU A 449 6.34 -21.50 -24.45
C LEU A 449 5.49 -22.77 -24.24
N GLU A 450 5.20 -23.15 -23.00
CA GLU A 450 4.34 -24.28 -22.65
C GLU A 450 2.89 -24.03 -23.06
N THR A 451 2.37 -22.81 -22.84
CA THR A 451 1.01 -22.46 -23.24
C THR A 451 0.87 -22.47 -24.77
N LEU A 452 1.83 -21.92 -25.52
CA LEU A 452 1.78 -21.95 -26.99
C LEU A 452 1.90 -23.39 -27.54
N ALA A 453 2.65 -24.26 -26.87
CA ALA A 453 2.72 -25.69 -27.20
C ALA A 453 1.38 -26.39 -26.95
N THR A 454 0.78 -26.19 -25.76
CA THR A 454 -0.55 -26.73 -25.40
C THR A 454 -1.63 -26.28 -26.38
N LEU A 455 -1.55 -25.04 -26.88
CA LEU A 455 -2.46 -24.51 -27.88
C LEU A 455 -2.17 -24.99 -29.32
N ASN A 456 -1.19 -25.87 -29.54
CA ASN A 456 -0.73 -26.30 -30.88
C ASN A 456 -0.43 -25.11 -31.82
N ALA A 457 0.15 -24.03 -31.28
CA ALA A 457 0.42 -22.78 -32.00
C ALA A 457 1.91 -22.67 -32.40
N SER A 458 2.38 -23.62 -33.22
CA SER A 458 3.79 -23.74 -33.60
C SER A 458 4.36 -22.48 -34.26
N THR A 459 3.60 -21.82 -35.13
CA THR A 459 4.02 -20.56 -35.78
C THR A 459 4.23 -19.42 -34.80
N LEU A 460 3.35 -19.29 -33.80
CA LEU A 460 3.48 -18.28 -32.74
C LEU A 460 4.66 -18.62 -31.81
N ARG A 461 4.87 -19.90 -31.51
CA ARG A 461 5.98 -20.37 -30.68
C ARG A 461 7.34 -20.12 -31.33
N ASP A 462 7.47 -20.39 -32.63
CA ASP A 462 8.67 -20.05 -33.40
C ASP A 462 8.89 -18.53 -33.47
N ALA A 463 7.83 -17.74 -33.69
CA ALA A 463 7.92 -16.29 -33.65
C ALA A 463 8.36 -15.74 -32.28
N ALA A 464 7.88 -16.34 -31.19
CA ALA A 464 8.29 -16.00 -29.83
C ALA A 464 9.79 -16.27 -29.62
N CYS A 465 10.28 -17.45 -30.00
CA CYS A 465 11.70 -17.81 -29.91
C CYS A 465 12.57 -16.88 -30.77
N LYS A 466 12.15 -16.57 -32.01
CA LYS A 466 12.80 -15.58 -32.88
C LYS A 466 12.93 -14.22 -32.19
N SER A 467 11.85 -13.73 -31.60
CA SER A 467 11.84 -12.45 -30.89
C SER A 467 12.78 -12.44 -29.69
N MET A 468 12.78 -13.52 -28.89
CA MET A 468 13.67 -13.67 -27.73
C MET A 468 15.15 -13.65 -28.15
N THR A 469 15.53 -14.45 -29.15
CA THR A 469 16.92 -14.50 -29.67
C THR A 469 17.37 -13.18 -30.32
N ALA A 470 16.46 -12.40 -30.89
CA ALA A 470 16.76 -11.08 -31.46
C ALA A 470 16.96 -9.98 -30.40
N ASN A 471 16.61 -10.22 -29.14
CA ASN A 471 16.65 -9.21 -28.06
C ASN A 471 17.38 -9.71 -26.79
N PRO A 472 18.70 -9.96 -26.86
CA PRO A 472 19.47 -10.48 -25.73
C PRO A 472 19.60 -9.50 -24.54
N LYS A 473 19.21 -8.22 -24.71
CA LYS A 473 19.17 -7.24 -23.62
C LYS A 473 18.03 -7.50 -22.64
N VAL A 474 16.87 -7.91 -23.15
CA VAL A 474 15.70 -8.29 -22.34
C VAL A 474 15.76 -9.77 -22.00
N PHE A 475 16.07 -10.61 -22.99
CA PHE A 475 16.13 -12.06 -22.86
C PHE A 475 17.58 -12.54 -22.82
N ASN A 476 18.29 -12.20 -21.75
CA ASN A 476 19.70 -12.55 -21.61
C ASN A 476 19.88 -14.09 -21.64
N PRO A 477 20.70 -14.65 -22.55
CA PRO A 477 20.83 -16.08 -22.66
C PRO A 477 21.38 -16.77 -21.39
N ALA A 478 22.32 -16.12 -20.69
CA ALA A 478 22.98 -16.67 -19.51
C ALA A 478 22.09 -16.63 -18.25
N THR A 479 21.44 -15.49 -18.01
CA THR A 479 20.71 -15.24 -16.76
C THR A 479 19.22 -15.54 -16.85
N LEU A 480 18.65 -15.69 -18.06
CA LEU A 480 17.22 -15.94 -18.25
C LEU A 480 16.97 -17.22 -19.07
N ILE A 481 17.53 -17.34 -20.28
CA ILE A 481 17.19 -18.48 -21.17
C ILE A 481 17.73 -19.81 -20.63
N VAL A 482 18.93 -19.85 -20.05
CA VAL A 482 19.44 -21.09 -19.42
C VAL A 482 18.51 -21.57 -18.29
N PRO A 483 18.13 -20.74 -17.30
CA PRO A 483 17.10 -21.12 -16.31
C PRO A 483 15.77 -21.56 -16.93
N VAL A 484 15.29 -20.90 -17.99
CA VAL A 484 14.07 -21.31 -18.71
C VAL A 484 14.20 -22.72 -19.27
N LEU A 485 15.33 -23.06 -19.90
CA LEU A 485 15.57 -24.40 -20.44
C LEU A 485 15.66 -25.45 -19.33
N GLN A 486 16.24 -25.12 -18.18
CA GLN A 486 16.24 -25.98 -16.99
C GLN A 486 14.81 -26.24 -16.52
N LEU A 487 14.02 -25.17 -16.32
CA LEU A 487 12.63 -25.25 -15.86
C LEU A 487 11.73 -26.05 -16.82
N LEU A 488 11.88 -25.85 -18.14
CA LEU A 488 11.15 -26.62 -19.15
C LEU A 488 11.51 -28.10 -19.08
N ARG A 489 12.79 -28.44 -18.87
CA ARG A 489 13.22 -29.83 -18.74
C ARG A 489 12.75 -30.47 -17.43
N GLU A 490 12.77 -29.72 -16.32
CA GLU A 490 12.24 -30.16 -15.03
C GLU A 490 10.74 -30.47 -15.11
N ARG A 491 9.96 -29.63 -15.81
CA ARG A 491 8.50 -29.79 -15.93
C ARG A 491 8.08 -30.89 -16.91
N ASN A 492 8.82 -31.07 -18.00
CA ASN A 492 8.40 -31.92 -19.13
C ASN A 492 9.28 -33.16 -19.35
N GLY A 493 10.33 -33.35 -18.56
CA GLY A 493 11.25 -34.48 -18.67
C GLY A 493 11.99 -34.51 -20.02
N ASP A 494 12.23 -35.71 -20.55
CA ASP A 494 12.97 -35.88 -21.81
C ASP A 494 12.12 -35.58 -23.07
N ALA A 495 10.83 -35.26 -22.93
CA ALA A 495 9.96 -34.91 -24.06
C ALA A 495 10.44 -33.66 -24.81
N VAL A 496 11.07 -32.70 -24.11
CA VAL A 496 11.58 -31.45 -24.71
C VAL A 496 12.84 -31.66 -25.55
N LEU A 497 13.48 -32.82 -25.48
CA LEU A 497 14.72 -33.07 -26.23
C LEU A 497 14.49 -33.12 -27.74
N SER A 498 13.30 -33.54 -28.19
CA SER A 498 12.92 -33.58 -29.60
C SER A 498 12.33 -32.26 -30.11
N ASP A 499 12.16 -31.29 -29.22
CA ASP A 499 11.55 -30.00 -29.50
C ASP A 499 12.54 -29.06 -30.22
N LYS A 500 12.17 -28.64 -31.44
CA LYS A 500 13.03 -27.82 -32.30
C LYS A 500 13.28 -26.43 -31.70
N GLU A 501 12.28 -25.85 -31.06
CA GLU A 501 12.35 -24.55 -30.41
C GLU A 501 13.28 -24.61 -29.18
N PHE A 502 13.22 -25.71 -28.41
CA PHE A 502 14.13 -25.96 -27.28
C PHE A 502 15.59 -26.07 -27.76
N GLN A 503 15.84 -26.88 -28.78
CA GLN A 503 17.18 -27.04 -29.37
C GLN A 503 17.74 -25.71 -29.91
N ARG A 504 16.89 -24.88 -30.51
CA ARG A 504 17.28 -23.57 -31.03
C ARG A 504 17.68 -22.59 -29.93
N LEU A 505 16.89 -22.49 -28.86
CA LEU A 505 17.21 -21.64 -27.72
C LEU A 505 18.47 -22.11 -27.01
N TRP A 506 18.67 -23.43 -26.93
CA TRP A 506 19.90 -24.03 -26.42
C TRP A 506 21.11 -23.63 -27.28
N ALA A 507 21.02 -23.79 -28.60
CA ALA A 507 22.12 -23.46 -29.53
C ALA A 507 22.48 -21.97 -29.48
N HIS A 508 21.48 -21.09 -29.50
CA HIS A 508 21.68 -19.65 -29.35
C HIS A 508 22.36 -19.28 -28.03
N SER A 509 21.97 -19.93 -26.92
CA SER A 509 22.57 -19.69 -25.62
C SER A 509 24.02 -20.18 -25.56
N ALA A 510 24.30 -21.34 -26.14
CA ALA A 510 25.65 -21.88 -26.24
C ALA A 510 26.56 -20.98 -27.08
N GLU A 511 26.10 -20.52 -28.25
CA GLU A 511 26.84 -19.58 -29.09
C GLU A 511 27.12 -18.25 -28.39
N PHE A 512 26.12 -17.70 -27.71
CA PHE A 512 26.26 -16.45 -26.95
C PHE A 512 27.32 -16.57 -25.85
N LEU A 513 27.27 -17.66 -25.06
CA LEU A 513 28.23 -17.91 -23.99
C LEU A 513 29.64 -18.16 -24.54
N LEU A 514 29.77 -18.94 -25.62
CA LEU A 514 31.07 -19.21 -26.25
C LEU A 514 31.67 -17.95 -26.86
N ALA A 515 30.88 -17.13 -27.56
CA ALA A 515 31.35 -15.87 -28.13
C ALA A 515 31.97 -14.93 -27.07
N ARG A 516 31.47 -14.98 -25.83
CA ARG A 516 31.95 -14.14 -24.72
C ARG A 516 33.08 -14.79 -23.92
N SER A 517 33.05 -16.11 -23.73
CA SER A 517 33.85 -16.82 -22.71
C SER A 517 34.46 -18.15 -23.21
N GLU A 518 34.69 -18.30 -24.52
CA GLU A 518 35.42 -19.47 -25.05
C GLU A 518 36.91 -19.48 -24.65
N GLN A 519 37.49 -18.30 -24.39
CA GLN A 519 38.87 -18.12 -23.95
C GLN A 519 38.92 -17.34 -22.62
N PRO A 520 39.84 -17.65 -21.72
CA PRO A 520 39.98 -16.92 -20.46
C PRO A 520 40.43 -15.48 -20.70
N PRO A 521 39.91 -14.50 -19.93
CA PRO A 521 40.36 -13.12 -20.02
C PRO A 521 41.86 -13.02 -19.69
N GLN A 522 42.59 -12.28 -20.52
CA GLN A 522 44.03 -12.12 -20.37
C GLN A 522 44.35 -11.15 -19.24
N SER A 523 45.22 -11.55 -18.32
CA SER A 523 45.70 -10.66 -17.25
C SER A 523 46.49 -9.49 -17.83
N PRO A 524 46.19 -8.23 -17.45
CA PRO A 524 46.98 -7.08 -17.86
C PRO A 524 48.45 -7.24 -17.45
N LYS A 525 49.36 -6.99 -18.41
CA LYS A 525 50.81 -7.13 -18.21
C LYS A 525 51.39 -6.03 -17.31
N ASP A 526 50.80 -4.83 -17.38
CA ASP A 526 51.24 -3.63 -16.67
C ASP A 526 50.03 -2.83 -16.14
N TRP A 527 50.29 -1.66 -15.55
CA TRP A 527 49.25 -0.74 -15.06
C TRP A 527 48.90 0.36 -16.08
N ARG A 528 49.32 0.20 -17.33
CA ARG A 528 49.03 1.17 -18.38
C ARG A 528 47.55 1.08 -18.77
N GLN A 529 46.91 2.24 -18.87
CA GLN A 529 45.55 2.39 -19.36
C GLN A 529 45.60 3.27 -20.61
N ASP A 530 45.36 2.66 -21.76
CA ASP A 530 45.35 3.40 -23.03
C ASP A 530 44.08 4.26 -23.12
N VAL A 531 44.23 5.54 -22.78
CA VAL A 531 43.17 6.55 -22.86
C VAL A 531 43.66 7.80 -23.58
N LYS A 532 42.76 8.39 -24.35
CA LYS A 532 42.92 9.73 -24.92
C LYS A 532 41.90 10.66 -24.27
N ILE A 533 42.35 11.50 -23.33
CA ILE A 533 41.49 12.48 -22.66
C ILE A 533 41.28 13.66 -23.61
N VAL A 534 40.02 14.04 -23.84
CA VAL A 534 39.68 15.10 -24.82
C VAL A 534 40.01 16.49 -24.28
N CYS A 535 39.89 16.67 -22.97
CA CYS A 535 40.20 17.94 -22.31
C CYS A 535 41.71 18.24 -22.35
N ARG A 536 42.06 19.50 -22.66
CA ARG A 536 43.45 19.96 -22.80
C ARG A 536 44.00 20.66 -21.56
N CYS A 537 43.28 20.60 -20.44
CA CYS A 537 43.68 21.23 -19.18
C CYS A 537 44.99 20.63 -18.64
N ASP A 538 45.77 21.38 -17.86
CA ASP A 538 47.05 20.89 -17.30
C ASP A 538 46.84 19.65 -16.43
N ASP A 539 45.85 19.68 -15.55
CA ASP A 539 45.49 18.57 -14.67
C ASP A 539 45.07 17.32 -15.47
N CYS A 540 44.45 17.51 -16.65
CA CYS A 540 43.99 16.45 -17.55
C CYS A 540 45.14 15.82 -18.32
N ARG A 541 46.13 16.64 -18.70
CA ARG A 541 47.38 16.16 -19.32
C ARG A 541 48.20 15.35 -18.31
N GLU A 542 48.23 15.79 -17.05
CA GLU A 542 48.85 15.06 -15.95
C GLU A 542 48.12 13.74 -15.67
N LEU A 543 46.79 13.74 -15.64
CA LEU A 543 45.97 12.53 -15.52
C LEU A 543 46.19 11.55 -16.68
N GLN A 544 46.29 12.04 -17.92
CA GLN A 544 46.58 11.20 -19.08
C GLN A 544 47.99 10.61 -19.00
N ALA A 545 48.99 11.39 -18.59
CA ALA A 545 50.35 10.89 -18.38
C ALA A 545 50.38 9.80 -17.29
N PHE A 546 49.68 10.02 -16.18
CA PHE A 546 49.53 9.02 -15.13
C PHE A 546 48.83 7.77 -15.65
N ALA A 547 47.72 7.88 -16.40
CA ALA A 547 47.02 6.73 -16.97
C ALA A 547 47.92 5.88 -17.89
N LEU A 548 48.75 6.52 -18.72
CA LEU A 548 49.65 5.85 -19.66
C LEU A 548 50.90 5.24 -19.02
N ASP A 549 51.22 5.56 -17.77
CA ASP A 549 52.39 5.03 -17.06
C ASP A 549 52.21 3.53 -16.70
N PRO A 550 53.10 2.63 -17.16
CA PRO A 550 52.98 1.20 -16.89
C PRO A 550 53.33 0.78 -15.44
N ALA A 551 54.06 1.61 -14.69
CA ALA A 551 54.59 1.28 -13.37
C ALA A 551 53.86 1.98 -12.23
N THR A 552 53.48 3.25 -12.41
CA THR A 552 52.90 4.07 -11.34
C THR A 552 51.45 3.67 -11.06
N GLN A 553 51.19 3.22 -9.83
CA GLN A 553 49.88 2.76 -9.38
C GLN A 553 49.06 3.86 -8.69
N THR A 554 49.71 4.79 -7.99
CA THR A 554 49.04 5.85 -7.23
C THR A 554 49.64 7.20 -7.58
N HIS A 555 48.79 8.18 -7.86
CA HIS A 555 49.18 9.57 -8.10
C HIS A 555 48.37 10.53 -7.23
N ARG A 556 49.00 11.63 -6.83
CA ARG A 556 48.46 12.58 -5.86
C ARG A 556 48.34 13.96 -6.51
N PHE A 557 47.11 14.39 -6.79
CA PHE A 557 46.81 15.69 -7.37
C PHE A 557 46.45 16.70 -6.27
N ARG A 558 47.36 17.62 -5.96
CA ARG A 558 47.12 18.68 -4.96
C ARG A 558 46.48 19.91 -5.62
N VAL A 559 45.17 19.87 -5.84
CA VAL A 559 44.42 20.91 -6.57
C VAL A 559 43.16 21.37 -5.82
N ARG A 560 42.65 22.56 -6.12
CA ARG A 560 41.44 23.13 -5.48
C ARG A 560 40.17 22.34 -5.83
N LYS A 561 39.09 22.54 -5.06
CA LYS A 561 37.84 21.74 -5.11
C LYS A 561 37.26 21.58 -6.53
N GLU A 562 37.13 22.67 -7.28
CA GLU A 562 36.56 22.69 -8.64
C GLU A 562 37.39 21.84 -9.62
N ARG A 563 38.73 21.94 -9.53
CA ARG A 563 39.64 21.15 -10.37
C ARG A 563 39.64 19.66 -10.01
N ARG A 564 39.48 19.33 -8.71
CA ARG A 564 39.27 17.92 -8.31
C ARG A 564 37.97 17.36 -8.88
N GLN A 565 36.88 18.12 -8.78
CA GLN A 565 35.59 17.72 -9.36
C GLN A 565 35.69 17.50 -10.88
N HIS A 566 36.44 18.36 -11.57
CA HIS A 566 36.74 18.17 -12.99
C HIS A 566 37.47 16.84 -13.26
N LEU A 567 38.52 16.53 -12.50
CA LEU A 567 39.24 15.25 -12.62
C LEU A 567 38.34 14.03 -12.34
N HIS A 568 37.47 14.10 -11.32
CA HIS A 568 36.46 13.07 -11.05
C HIS A 568 35.59 12.82 -12.30
N GLN A 569 35.03 13.89 -12.87
CA GLN A 569 34.20 13.81 -14.08
C GLN A 569 34.93 13.23 -15.28
N GLN A 570 36.20 13.59 -15.50
CA GLN A 570 36.99 13.06 -16.63
C GLN A 570 37.28 11.57 -16.47
N ILE A 571 37.61 11.12 -15.25
CA ILE A 571 37.84 9.70 -14.96
C ILE A 571 36.56 8.88 -15.20
N ASP A 572 35.41 9.37 -14.73
CA ASP A 572 34.12 8.69 -14.90
C ASP A 572 33.69 8.68 -16.38
N HIS A 573 33.86 9.82 -17.06
CA HIS A 573 33.53 9.96 -18.48
C HIS A 573 34.34 9.02 -19.36
N HIS A 574 35.64 8.87 -19.08
CA HIS A 574 36.54 7.99 -19.81
C HIS A 574 36.57 6.55 -19.26
N ARG A 575 35.80 6.24 -18.21
CA ARG A 575 35.72 4.92 -17.55
C ARG A 575 37.09 4.34 -17.19
N LEU A 576 37.97 5.16 -16.64
CA LEU A 576 39.30 4.69 -16.24
C LEU A 576 39.21 3.78 -15.01
N ASP A 577 40.00 2.71 -15.02
CA ASP A 577 40.08 1.77 -13.90
C ASP A 577 40.93 2.38 -12.78
N MET A 578 40.36 3.31 -12.01
CA MET A 578 41.04 3.89 -10.85
C MET A 578 40.06 4.30 -9.76
N THR A 579 40.49 4.17 -8.51
CA THR A 579 39.80 4.68 -7.33
C THR A 579 40.19 6.12 -7.08
N GLN A 580 39.26 6.90 -6.54
CA GLN A 580 39.43 8.32 -6.28
C GLN A 580 39.13 8.58 -4.80
N LEU A 581 40.15 8.96 -4.03
CA LEU A 581 40.00 9.28 -2.62
C LEU A 581 40.49 10.70 -2.37
N THR A 582 39.64 11.55 -1.78
CA THR A 582 40.06 12.90 -1.38
C THR A 582 40.58 12.87 0.05
N GLU A 583 41.87 13.14 0.23
CA GLU A 583 42.45 13.34 1.55
C GLU A 583 42.08 14.72 2.08
N ARG A 584 41.37 14.74 3.21
CA ARG A 584 40.82 15.97 3.84
C ARG A 584 41.83 16.64 4.78
N THR A 585 43.10 16.65 4.43
CA THR A 585 44.19 17.25 5.21
C THR A 585 44.84 18.40 4.44
N GLY A 586 44.84 19.60 5.05
CA GLY A 586 45.39 20.83 4.46
C GLY A 586 44.53 21.50 3.37
N SER A 587 44.93 22.70 2.96
CA SER A 587 44.34 23.45 1.83
C SER A 587 45.45 23.84 0.84
N PRO A 588 45.29 23.56 -0.47
CA PRO A 588 44.24 22.73 -1.09
C PRO A 588 44.37 21.24 -0.74
N GLN A 589 43.22 20.56 -0.56
CA GLN A 589 43.11 19.11 -0.33
C GLN A 589 43.60 18.31 -1.55
N THR A 590 44.07 17.07 -1.32
CA THR A 590 44.70 16.22 -2.34
C THR A 590 43.74 15.13 -2.83
N LEU A 591 43.63 14.96 -4.15
CA LEU A 591 42.96 13.81 -4.77
C LEU A 591 43.99 12.70 -5.00
N VAL A 592 43.79 11.56 -4.36
CA VAL A 592 44.60 10.35 -4.54
C VAL A 592 43.89 9.45 -5.53
N CYS A 593 44.49 9.27 -6.70
CA CYS A 593 44.02 8.35 -7.72
C CYS A 593 44.87 7.09 -7.69
N SER A 594 44.26 5.93 -7.41
CA SER A 594 44.95 4.64 -7.43
C SER A 594 44.36 3.76 -8.52
N LYS A 595 45.19 3.33 -9.48
CA LYS A 595 44.79 2.44 -10.56
C LYS A 595 44.31 1.10 -10.00
N THR A 596 43.24 0.59 -10.59
CA THR A 596 42.67 -0.71 -10.29
C THR A 596 42.70 -1.59 -11.53
N ARG A 597 42.27 -2.84 -11.38
CA ARG A 597 42.05 -3.76 -12.49
C ARG A 597 40.55 -4.07 -12.64
N ALA A 598 39.70 -3.10 -12.31
CA ALA A 598 38.26 -3.28 -12.19
C ALA A 598 37.61 -3.84 -13.47
N THR A 599 38.10 -3.46 -14.65
CA THR A 599 37.64 -4.02 -15.94
C THR A 599 38.05 -5.48 -16.09
N TYR A 600 39.30 -5.84 -15.79
CA TYR A 600 39.76 -7.24 -15.80
C TYR A 600 39.02 -8.10 -14.77
N GLU A 601 38.84 -7.62 -13.55
CA GLU A 601 38.09 -8.30 -12.50
C GLU A 601 36.61 -8.50 -12.89
N ARG A 602 36.00 -7.51 -13.56
CA ARG A 602 34.65 -7.64 -14.12
C ARG A 602 34.59 -8.69 -15.22
N GLN A 603 35.58 -8.73 -16.12
CA GLN A 603 35.69 -9.75 -17.16
C GLN A 603 35.88 -11.16 -16.56
N CYS A 604 36.71 -11.29 -15.51
CA CYS A 604 36.90 -12.57 -14.81
C CYS A 604 35.62 -13.04 -14.12
N ARG A 605 34.89 -12.15 -13.45
CA ARG A 605 33.58 -12.47 -12.87
C ARG A 605 32.58 -12.92 -13.94
N GLN A 606 32.47 -12.18 -15.03
CA GLN A 606 31.59 -12.55 -16.15
C GLN A 606 31.99 -13.90 -16.76
N TYR A 607 33.28 -14.15 -16.94
CA TYR A 607 33.80 -15.43 -17.44
C TYR A 607 33.43 -16.60 -16.52
N ASN A 608 33.58 -16.43 -15.21
CA ASN A 608 33.21 -17.45 -14.23
C ASN A 608 31.69 -17.71 -14.20
N GLU A 609 30.87 -16.67 -14.26
CA GLU A 609 29.41 -16.78 -14.37
C GLU A 609 29.01 -17.53 -15.66
N ASP A 610 29.66 -17.22 -16.78
CA ASP A 610 29.39 -17.87 -18.07
C ASP A 610 29.75 -19.34 -18.04
N LEU A 611 30.88 -19.71 -17.42
CA LEU A 611 31.26 -21.11 -17.24
C LEU A 611 30.24 -21.86 -16.37
N ALA A 612 29.67 -21.21 -15.35
CA ALA A 612 28.59 -21.79 -14.55
C ALA A 612 27.32 -21.98 -15.39
N SER A 613 26.91 -20.99 -16.19
CA SER A 613 25.80 -21.11 -17.14
C SER A 613 26.05 -22.19 -18.20
N MET A 614 27.29 -22.33 -18.72
CA MET A 614 27.66 -23.39 -19.64
C MET A 614 27.57 -24.77 -18.96
N ALA A 615 28.00 -24.89 -17.70
CA ALA A 615 27.89 -26.13 -16.94
C ALA A 615 26.43 -26.53 -16.68
N ALA A 616 25.55 -25.55 -16.46
CA ALA A 616 24.11 -25.76 -16.33
C ALA A 616 23.43 -26.12 -17.66
N LEU A 617 23.85 -25.49 -18.77
CA LEU A 617 23.30 -25.71 -20.11
C LEU A 617 23.75 -27.03 -20.73
N HIS A 618 24.99 -27.45 -20.48
CA HIS A 618 25.61 -28.65 -21.07
C HIS A 618 24.80 -29.94 -20.89
N PRO A 619 24.31 -30.31 -19.68
CA PRO A 619 23.56 -31.55 -19.50
C PRO A 619 22.17 -31.52 -20.12
N LEU A 620 21.62 -30.35 -20.47
CA LEU A 620 20.20 -30.18 -20.87
C LEU A 620 19.83 -30.86 -22.18
N LEU A 621 20.78 -31.07 -23.09
CA LEU A 621 20.60 -31.88 -24.29
C LEU A 621 21.45 -33.15 -24.20
N GLY A 622 20.92 -34.27 -24.69
CA GLY A 622 21.65 -35.53 -24.84
C GLY A 622 22.60 -35.53 -26.05
N GLU A 623 23.20 -36.68 -26.34
CA GLU A 623 23.99 -36.87 -27.57
C GLU A 623 23.08 -36.68 -28.79
N THR A 624 23.37 -35.66 -29.58
CA THR A 624 22.61 -35.27 -30.77
C THR A 624 23.60 -35.05 -31.91
N GLU A 625 23.24 -35.45 -33.13
CA GLU A 625 24.12 -35.28 -34.30
C GLU A 625 24.16 -33.82 -34.78
N GLY A 626 25.29 -33.40 -35.38
CA GLY A 626 25.39 -32.11 -36.08
C GLY A 626 25.91 -30.94 -35.24
N GLU A 627 25.24 -29.79 -35.33
CA GLU A 627 25.68 -28.50 -34.77
C GLU A 627 25.74 -28.48 -33.24
N VAL A 628 24.78 -29.12 -32.57
CA VAL A 628 24.72 -29.24 -31.11
C VAL A 628 25.97 -29.94 -30.57
N GLN A 629 26.42 -31.04 -31.19
CA GLN A 629 27.64 -31.74 -30.79
C GLN A 629 28.89 -30.87 -30.92
N ARG A 630 28.98 -30.04 -31.97
CA ARG A 630 30.10 -29.11 -32.17
C ARG A 630 30.13 -28.04 -31.07
N LEU A 631 28.98 -27.47 -30.72
CA LEU A 631 28.87 -26.48 -29.65
C LEU A 631 29.22 -27.07 -28.28
N ARG A 632 28.78 -28.30 -27.99
CA ARG A 632 29.14 -29.02 -26.76
C ARG A 632 30.65 -29.24 -26.65
N ALA A 633 31.29 -29.75 -27.70
CA ALA A 633 32.74 -29.96 -27.71
C ALA A 633 33.52 -28.64 -27.46
N ARG A 634 33.04 -27.52 -28.01
CA ARG A 634 33.62 -26.19 -27.75
C ARG A 634 33.42 -25.74 -26.30
N MET A 635 32.25 -25.99 -25.70
CA MET A 635 31.98 -25.69 -24.29
C MET A 635 32.86 -26.52 -23.36
N ASP A 636 33.04 -27.82 -23.64
CA ASP A 636 33.93 -28.68 -22.85
C ASP A 636 35.38 -28.21 -22.93
N ALA A 637 35.85 -27.86 -24.13
CA ALA A 637 37.18 -27.29 -24.31
C ALA A 637 37.33 -25.94 -23.58
N ALA A 638 36.31 -25.07 -23.60
CA ALA A 638 36.31 -23.79 -22.88
C ALA A 638 36.38 -24.00 -21.35
N ARG A 639 35.63 -24.97 -20.81
CA ARG A 639 35.64 -25.34 -19.39
C ARG A 639 36.98 -25.96 -18.96
N GLN A 640 37.61 -26.76 -19.81
CA GLN A 640 38.94 -27.33 -19.56
C GLN A 640 40.05 -26.28 -19.59
N ARG A 641 39.90 -25.20 -20.37
CA ARG A 641 40.82 -24.07 -20.41
C ARG A 641 40.78 -23.19 -19.15
N CYS A 642 39.82 -23.43 -18.24
CA CYS A 642 39.75 -22.70 -16.98
C CYS A 642 40.96 -23.04 -16.10
N ALA A 643 41.88 -22.08 -15.93
CA ALA A 643 43.03 -22.24 -15.05
C ALA A 643 42.58 -22.24 -13.57
N PRO A 644 43.15 -23.11 -12.71
CA PRO A 644 42.72 -23.27 -11.31
C PRO A 644 42.90 -22.04 -10.40
N GLY A 645 43.46 -20.93 -10.90
CA GLY A 645 43.69 -19.69 -10.14
C GLY A 645 42.57 -18.64 -10.18
N LEU A 646 41.58 -18.76 -11.08
CA LEU A 646 40.52 -17.75 -11.28
C LEU A 646 39.28 -17.96 -10.39
N ILE A 647 39.19 -19.11 -9.70
CA ILE A 647 38.05 -19.52 -8.86
C ILE A 647 38.24 -19.05 -7.40
N ALA A 648 39.45 -18.67 -6.98
CA ALA A 648 39.82 -18.46 -5.58
C ALA A 648 39.60 -17.02 -5.03
N GLY A 649 38.82 -16.17 -5.72
CA GLY A 649 38.61 -14.77 -5.31
C GLY A 649 37.63 -14.55 -4.16
N ASP A 650 36.68 -15.47 -3.92
CA ASP A 650 35.49 -15.15 -3.12
C ASP A 650 35.60 -15.48 -1.60
N ARG A 651 36.71 -16.10 -1.15
CA ARG A 651 36.89 -16.43 0.29
C ARG A 651 37.59 -15.34 1.10
N ARG A 652 38.23 -14.33 0.49
CA ARG A 652 38.97 -13.28 1.23
C ARG A 652 38.19 -11.99 1.48
N GLN A 653 37.09 -11.73 0.78
CA GLN A 653 36.33 -10.47 0.91
C GLN A 653 35.16 -10.51 1.91
N ARG A 654 34.71 -11.70 2.36
CA ARG A 654 33.71 -11.81 3.45
C ARG A 654 34.25 -11.56 4.86
N ARG A 655 35.56 -11.32 5.03
CA ARG A 655 36.19 -11.06 6.34
C ARG A 655 36.54 -9.60 6.63
N SER A 656 36.28 -8.64 5.71
CA SER A 656 36.65 -7.23 5.93
C SER A 656 35.48 -6.25 6.13
N ASN A 657 34.22 -6.72 6.14
CA ASN A 657 33.04 -5.87 6.37
C ASN A 657 32.28 -6.24 7.67
N PHE A 658 33.00 -6.66 8.70
CA PHE A 658 32.47 -6.79 10.06
C PHE A 658 33.50 -6.24 11.05
N CYS A 659 33.65 -4.91 11.06
CA CYS A 659 34.30 -4.23 12.18
C CYS A 659 33.64 -2.86 12.33
N GLY A 660 32.66 -2.81 13.22
CA GLY A 660 31.89 -1.61 13.47
C GLY A 660 30.66 -1.84 14.34
N GLU A 661 30.76 -2.64 15.41
CA GLU A 661 29.89 -2.44 16.59
C GLU A 661 30.49 -3.13 17.82
N LYS A 662 30.39 -2.41 18.93
CA LYS A 662 31.09 -2.59 20.21
C LYS A 662 30.27 -3.47 21.16
N THR A 663 30.97 -4.36 21.90
CA THR A 663 30.64 -4.89 23.26
C THR A 663 29.45 -5.88 23.29
N ILE A 664 29.46 -7.04 23.98
CA ILE A 664 29.84 -7.35 25.37
C ILE A 664 30.37 -8.80 25.46
N ILE A 665 31.40 -8.98 26.29
CA ILE A 665 32.01 -10.25 26.68
C ILE A 665 31.05 -11.02 27.62
N GLY A 666 30.79 -12.29 27.32
CA GLY A 666 30.04 -13.21 28.18
C GLY A 666 30.56 -14.64 28.04
N PHE A 667 31.20 -15.09 29.11
CA PHE A 667 31.78 -16.39 29.51
C PHE A 667 31.47 -17.72 28.77
N GLU A 668 32.48 -18.59 28.95
CA GLU A 668 32.73 -19.98 28.57
C GLU A 668 31.60 -21.00 28.82
N GLY A 669 31.62 -22.07 28.02
CA GLY A 669 30.92 -23.34 28.28
C GLY A 669 31.24 -24.41 27.23
N GLU A 670 32.08 -25.36 27.61
CA GLU A 670 32.60 -26.48 26.82
C GLU A 670 31.52 -27.50 26.38
N GLY A 671 31.76 -28.25 25.29
CA GLY A 671 31.02 -29.49 24.99
C GLY A 671 31.09 -30.00 23.55
N LEU A 672 31.78 -31.12 23.37
CA LEU A 672 32.12 -31.89 22.14
C LEU A 672 30.92 -32.54 21.38
N PRO A 673 31.13 -33.22 20.21
CA PRO A 673 30.29 -33.14 19.01
C PRO A 673 29.39 -34.37 18.78
N LEU A 674 28.37 -34.23 17.92
CA LEU A 674 27.70 -35.37 17.27
C LEU A 674 27.31 -35.05 15.82
N ASP A 675 27.89 -35.83 14.91
CA ASP A 675 27.40 -36.09 13.55
C ASP A 675 25.94 -36.54 13.57
N PHE A 676 25.08 -36.05 12.69
CA PHE A 676 24.00 -36.89 12.13
C PHE A 676 23.57 -36.46 10.73
N CYS A 677 23.40 -37.50 9.93
CA CYS A 677 23.25 -37.57 8.50
C CYS A 677 21.87 -37.13 7.99
N CYS A 678 21.85 -36.62 6.76
CA CYS A 678 20.69 -36.36 5.93
C CYS A 678 19.74 -37.57 5.80
N ILE A 679 18.43 -37.36 5.97
CA ILE A 679 17.40 -38.13 5.27
C ILE A 679 16.28 -37.20 4.78
N ARG A 680 16.16 -37.12 3.45
CA ARG A 680 14.97 -36.69 2.71
C ARG A 680 13.83 -37.68 2.96
N GLN A 681 12.60 -37.20 3.10
CA GLN A 681 11.41 -38.00 2.76
C GLN A 681 10.45 -37.20 1.87
N ALA A 682 10.15 -37.84 0.74
CA ALA A 682 9.15 -37.48 -0.23
C ALA A 682 7.80 -38.14 0.10
N GLU A 683 6.77 -37.59 -0.53
CA GLU A 683 5.34 -37.92 -0.51
C GLU A 683 4.99 -39.39 -0.83
N ASN A 684 3.92 -39.90 -0.20
CA ASN A 684 2.79 -40.52 -0.93
C ASN A 684 1.59 -40.94 -0.03
N ARG A 685 0.40 -40.43 -0.43
CA ARG A 685 -0.93 -41.07 -0.62
C ARG A 685 -1.64 -41.93 0.45
N ASP A 686 -2.89 -41.50 0.67
CA ASP A 686 -4.18 -42.23 0.77
C ASP A 686 -4.41 -43.31 1.83
N CYS A 687 -5.29 -43.00 2.79
CA CYS A 687 -6.35 -43.91 3.29
C CYS A 687 -7.56 -43.10 3.83
N ARG A 688 -8.76 -43.60 3.55
CA ARG A 688 -10.11 -43.03 3.78
C ARG A 688 -10.63 -43.16 5.22
N GLU A 689 -11.56 -42.24 5.55
CA GLU A 689 -12.82 -42.34 6.33
C GLU A 689 -12.96 -43.42 7.43
N ASP A 690 -13.14 -43.02 8.71
CA ASP A 690 -14.45 -42.90 9.39
C ASP A 690 -14.36 -42.81 10.95
N MET A 691 -15.31 -42.05 11.52
CA MET A 691 -15.90 -42.12 12.87
C MET A 691 -15.29 -41.43 14.12
N LEU A 692 -16.08 -40.44 14.60
CA LEU A 692 -16.50 -40.13 15.99
C LEU A 692 -15.69 -39.14 16.89
N LEU A 693 -16.29 -37.93 17.03
CA LEU A 693 -16.34 -37.06 18.23
C LEU A 693 -16.96 -37.78 19.46
N PRO A 694 -16.90 -37.29 20.72
CA PRO A 694 -16.47 -35.96 21.20
C PRO A 694 -15.59 -35.92 22.49
N ALA A 695 -14.83 -34.83 22.72
CA ALA A 695 -14.54 -34.32 24.07
C ALA A 695 -14.04 -32.86 24.03
N VAL A 696 -14.73 -32.04 24.82
CA VAL A 696 -14.53 -30.61 25.05
C VAL A 696 -13.55 -30.42 26.23
N ASN A 697 -12.89 -29.25 26.28
CA ASN A 697 -12.05 -28.70 27.37
C ASN A 697 -10.60 -29.18 27.46
N SER A 698 -9.67 -28.36 26.92
CA SER A 698 -8.55 -27.75 27.68
C SER A 698 -7.46 -27.24 26.73
N LEU A 699 -7.54 -25.99 26.26
CA LEU A 699 -6.41 -25.24 25.67
C LEU A 699 -6.79 -23.76 25.43
N TRP A 700 -7.20 -23.09 26.49
CA TRP A 700 -7.43 -21.63 26.51
C TRP A 700 -6.92 -21.02 27.82
N LEU A 701 -5.65 -21.28 28.17
CA LEU A 701 -5.02 -20.73 29.38
C LEU A 701 -3.48 -20.76 29.36
N ALA A 702 -2.82 -20.39 28.24
CA ALA A 702 -1.36 -20.32 28.20
C ALA A 702 -0.73 -19.31 27.20
N CYS A 703 -1.42 -18.21 26.86
CA CYS A 703 -0.83 -17.13 26.04
C CYS A 703 -1.17 -15.69 26.51
N ALA A 704 -1.37 -15.49 27.80
CA ALA A 704 -1.62 -14.16 28.38
C ALA A 704 -0.77 -13.92 29.65
N ALA A 705 0.54 -14.09 29.53
CA ALA A 705 1.49 -13.78 30.59
C ALA A 705 2.80 -13.23 30.00
N TYR A 706 2.71 -12.10 29.28
CA TYR A 706 3.89 -11.29 28.94
C TYR A 706 3.51 -9.85 28.54
N THR A 707 2.85 -9.10 29.44
CA THR A 707 2.86 -7.61 29.49
C THR A 707 1.90 -7.11 30.57
N ARG A 708 2.41 -6.87 31.78
CA ARG A 708 1.93 -5.93 32.84
C ARG A 708 2.46 -6.40 34.19
N MET A 709 3.54 -5.79 34.66
CA MET A 709 3.86 -5.54 36.08
C MET A 709 5.25 -4.90 36.14
N ARG A 710 5.26 -3.59 35.96
CA ARG A 710 6.30 -2.67 36.41
C ARG A 710 5.50 -1.48 36.94
N ASP A 711 5.84 -1.05 38.15
CA ASP A 711 5.12 -0.13 39.06
C ASP A 711 4.39 -0.87 40.18
N ASP A 712 5.18 -1.26 41.20
CA ASP A 712 4.81 -1.28 42.62
C ASP A 712 6.02 -1.79 43.41
N ASP A 713 7.03 -0.94 43.62
CA ASP A 713 8.15 -1.24 44.54
C ASP A 713 8.76 0.04 45.15
N VAL A 714 7.88 0.95 45.62
CA VAL A 714 8.25 2.05 46.52
C VAL A 714 7.26 2.07 47.67
N GLU A 715 7.58 1.30 48.72
CA GLU A 715 7.29 1.57 50.14
C GLU A 715 7.26 0.25 50.91
N ARG A 716 8.34 -0.02 51.66
CA ARG A 716 8.38 -0.66 53.00
C ARG A 716 9.71 -1.39 53.20
N ARG A 717 10.68 -0.66 53.75
CA ARG A 717 11.65 -1.17 54.74
C ARG A 717 12.42 0.00 55.36
N LYS A 718 11.73 0.71 56.27
CA LYS A 718 12.34 1.24 57.49
C LYS A 718 12.16 0.18 58.57
N GLY A 719 13.22 -0.23 59.24
CA GLY A 719 13.15 -1.05 60.45
C GLY A 719 14.26 -2.11 60.56
N ASN A 720 15.36 -1.69 61.21
CA ASN A 720 16.50 -2.45 61.75
C ASN A 720 17.42 -3.20 60.78
#